data_AF-A0A7D9H388-F1
#
_entry.id   AF-A0A7D9H388-F1
#
_cell.length_a   1.000
_cell.length_b   1.000
_cell.length_c   1.000
_cell.angle_alpha   90.00
_cell.angle_beta   90.00
_cell.angle_gamma   90.00
#
_symmetry.space_group_name_H-M   'P 1'
#
loop_
_entity.id
_entity.type
_entity.pdbx_description
1 polymer ?
#
loop_
_entity_poly.entity_id
_entity_poly.type
_entity_poly.pdbx_seq_one_letter_code
_entity_poly.pdbx_strand_id
1 'polypeptide(L)'
;MSEFESRSLHLHTLDSLIADLVSGRPVETGAGERFVLPDERTRSALEWYRRKGATNWTANVSVQHGEDLVDTILQKPPELPALLMRPANANSRRLRLKKLEAHRFAGLHKFGTPDAAPQNYVHEFTSPLTLFEGRNGSGKTSLLNAIIWALTGEILRAQREPETAEDFECRVAAADEGDEHTSHKLSPLTPMPNVEQYRPDQGWIPADTWVELTFIDETGAELPVIRRSQSRSPRGKLKEAAPDLSVLGIDPIAVRIGTIMPGLLPLIKVGSESELGRAVSQLTGLSALVDLAEHVRRARAKIDKEFVKAKAEARDRADRDYATAKDDIEKILLTHPSLKPVRAVPQPSDDKGIEQTLDEIAKHFESAKADAFESARNILDERFDPADPALLSDLEKNIGGALERVSQPQSLTSAVRLGALRQLTPEQLNGAETKIHNILAEAKALDALAQDPSTAARTRLYARVASWIADHPDPHRKEDVCLVCSGSLDHAIDPVTGRPVKAHMHEAASDAALLSQTLSHWAENTQGDLMRSLPEALRSETAADLPAHPCDLLRAAIVDELFAFNPFRGVLGDLKTQTASAFDDVVRERAALAERTEIRLPKGCDVLGETMKRLDCAIRFARWRQANDTLARDIVARVLGRMPKAGEPSEKTTLTGKLLDLEGTVKAAQPISDALVQCGRLKQHLKSRRAAELRLSEYAIASAALANLAVLGQLSDEQVEQLRKTLRKDAADWRSRIYLGAFPDTAHELIDAEMGRKGELDLLVQAGGVSAPAQHVTNASALRASLVAFFLAFWEYVLKERGGLMLLVLDDPQELLDDENRERLAAALAPLVAANAQLIVTSYDPRFCGHVSRLPIPDGIEHLEVHPATRQQPVVRTTPPLPAIELRKGRFEADRNAEEPARDFADSCRVFFEAKLGNMFDDPAHAAWAIANPDPTLATFVQRLRPQVKAGPQGMFSAHVFRRFVNHSALADGSPVIALMNKAHHGRRQEIRAADVAQCANDLSELLELVEQMYEECYRWRRRNAPTDQSVTEAPPAVAAMSHSA
;
A
#
# COMPACT_ATOMS: atom_id res chain seq x y z
N MET A 1 -1.51 15.68 39.61
CA MET A 1 -0.64 15.80 38.43
C MET A 1 0.78 15.70 38.95
N SER A 2 1.49 14.60 38.67
CA SER A 2 2.91 14.51 39.00
C SER A 2 3.64 15.63 38.27
N GLU A 3 4.51 16.36 38.96
CA GLU A 3 5.41 17.33 38.34
C GLU A 3 6.23 16.61 37.27
N PHE A 4 5.83 16.78 36.01
CA PHE A 4 6.61 16.34 34.87
C PHE A 4 7.73 17.36 34.71
N GLU A 5 8.97 16.94 34.94
CA GLU A 5 10.17 17.74 34.73
C GLU A 5 10.22 18.15 33.24
N SER A 6 10.32 19.46 32.97
CA SER A 6 10.31 20.01 31.62
C SER A 6 11.61 19.67 30.89
N ARG A 7 11.51 19.16 29.65
CA ARG A 7 12.63 18.62 28.87
C ARG A 7 13.21 19.70 27.94
N SER A 8 14.54 19.81 27.83
CA SER A 8 15.16 20.74 26.87
C SER A 8 14.93 20.31 25.41
N LEU A 9 14.59 21.27 24.55
CA LEU A 9 14.24 21.09 23.13
C LEU A 9 15.28 20.27 22.36
N HIS A 10 16.58 20.51 22.61
CA HIS A 10 17.69 19.82 21.96
C HIS A 10 17.85 18.35 22.37
N LEU A 11 17.13 17.87 23.38
CA LEU A 11 17.09 16.46 23.80
C LEU A 11 15.90 15.69 23.22
N HIS A 12 14.99 16.37 22.52
CA HIS A 12 13.88 15.71 21.85
C HIS A 12 14.28 15.17 20.47
N THR A 13 13.84 13.95 20.17
CA THR A 13 13.58 13.53 18.79
C THR A 13 12.28 14.18 18.29
N LEU A 14 12.10 14.30 16.96
CA LEU A 14 10.87 14.83 16.37
C LEU A 14 9.61 14.15 16.94
N ASP A 15 9.63 12.82 17.05
CA ASP A 15 8.49 12.05 17.57
C ASP A 15 8.23 12.32 19.04
N SER A 16 9.28 12.41 19.86
CA SER A 16 9.15 12.74 21.29
C SER A 16 8.66 14.18 21.51
N LEU A 17 9.12 15.13 20.69
CA LEU A 17 8.69 16.52 20.73
C LEU A 17 7.20 16.62 20.42
N ILE A 18 6.77 16.01 19.32
CA ILE A 18 5.37 16.03 18.89
C ILE A 18 4.48 15.33 19.92
N ALA A 19 4.90 14.18 20.47
CA ALA A 19 4.13 13.46 21.48
C ALA A 19 3.89 14.31 22.75
N ASP A 20 4.92 15.03 23.20
CA ASP A 20 4.84 15.89 24.38
C ASP A 20 3.97 17.13 24.13
N LEU A 21 4.14 17.79 22.98
CA LEU A 21 3.33 18.96 22.61
C LEU A 21 1.84 18.62 22.38
N VAL A 22 1.53 17.50 21.71
CA VAL A 22 0.14 17.02 21.55
C VAL A 22 -0.52 16.74 22.90
N SER A 23 0.25 16.19 23.84
CA SER A 23 -0.24 15.89 25.19
C SER A 23 -0.28 17.12 26.12
N GLY A 24 0.15 18.29 25.65
CA GLY A 24 0.18 19.52 26.44
C GLY A 24 1.31 19.57 27.47
N ARG A 25 2.36 18.74 27.33
CA ARG A 25 3.54 18.77 28.19
C ARG A 25 4.49 19.90 27.75
N PRO A 26 5.07 20.67 28.68
CA PRO A 26 5.99 21.77 28.36
C PRO A 26 7.35 21.27 27.90
N VAL A 27 7.95 22.02 26.97
CA VAL A 27 9.31 21.83 26.44
C VAL A 27 10.13 23.06 26.79
N GLU A 28 11.35 22.90 27.30
CA GLU A 28 12.26 24.00 27.62
C GLU A 28 13.05 24.44 26.39
N THR A 29 13.01 25.73 26.05
CA THR A 29 13.85 26.33 25.01
C THR A 29 15.15 26.88 25.61
N GLY A 30 16.07 27.35 24.76
CA GLY A 30 17.46 27.69 25.13
C GLY A 30 17.68 28.77 26.20
N ALA A 31 16.62 29.42 26.69
CA ALA A 31 16.66 30.40 27.78
C ALA A 31 16.07 29.90 29.11
N GLY A 32 15.69 28.61 29.20
CA GLY A 32 14.91 28.09 30.34
C GLY A 32 13.44 28.48 30.29
N GLU A 33 12.97 29.04 29.16
CA GLU A 33 11.57 29.34 28.92
C GLU A 33 10.82 28.07 28.54
N ARG A 34 9.59 27.93 29.05
CA ARG A 34 8.72 26.77 28.77
C ARG A 34 7.80 27.09 27.61
N PHE A 35 7.95 26.33 26.52
CA PHE A 35 7.03 26.34 25.39
C PHE A 35 5.93 25.29 25.58
N VAL A 36 4.67 25.70 25.39
CA VAL A 36 3.48 24.85 25.39
C VAL A 36 2.54 25.33 24.29
N LEU A 37 1.83 24.41 23.62
CA LEU A 37 0.77 24.79 22.69
C LEU A 37 -0.42 25.40 23.46
N PRO A 38 -0.94 26.56 23.03
CA PRO A 38 -1.80 27.40 23.87
C PRO A 38 -3.18 26.81 24.17
N ASP A 39 -3.69 25.91 23.33
CA ASP A 39 -5.06 25.41 23.43
C ASP A 39 -5.21 23.98 22.86
N GLU A 40 -6.34 23.34 23.14
CA GLU A 40 -6.64 21.98 22.65
C GLU A 40 -6.75 21.90 21.12
N ARG A 41 -7.20 22.98 20.47
CA ARG A 41 -7.40 23.02 19.01
C ARG A 41 -6.08 22.93 18.26
N THR A 42 -5.09 23.66 18.76
CA THR A 42 -3.70 23.67 18.26
C THR A 42 -3.05 22.30 18.46
N ARG A 43 -3.31 21.64 19.60
CA ARG A 43 -2.83 20.28 19.87
C ARG A 43 -3.47 19.24 18.94
N SER A 44 -4.76 19.35 18.66
CA SER A 44 -5.45 18.49 17.69
C SER A 44 -4.95 18.70 16.26
N ALA A 45 -4.63 19.95 15.87
CA ALA A 45 -3.97 20.22 14.61
C ALA A 45 -2.62 19.48 14.50
N LEU A 46 -1.80 19.54 15.56
CA LEU A 46 -0.52 18.83 15.59
C LEU A 46 -0.68 17.30 15.54
N GLU A 47 -1.69 16.74 16.23
CA GLU A 47 -2.01 15.31 16.17
C GLU A 47 -2.36 14.84 14.75
N TRP A 48 -3.08 15.66 13.98
CA TRP A 48 -3.36 15.37 12.58
C TRP A 48 -2.06 15.21 11.77
N TYR A 49 -1.12 16.15 11.94
CA TYR A 49 0.19 16.11 11.27
C TYR A 49 1.02 14.91 11.70
N ARG A 50 0.98 14.53 12.98
CA ARG A 50 1.64 13.33 13.51
C ARG A 50 1.14 12.06 12.81
N ARG A 51 -0.20 11.92 12.66
CA ARG A 51 -0.81 10.75 12.01
C ARG A 51 -0.50 10.64 10.53
N LYS A 52 -0.39 11.77 9.83
CA LYS A 52 -0.04 11.78 8.40
C LYS A 52 1.45 11.53 8.17
N GLY A 53 2.32 11.83 9.13
CA GLY A 53 3.77 11.61 9.04
C GLY A 53 4.51 12.72 8.27
N ALA A 54 5.80 12.88 8.59
CA ALA A 54 6.62 14.01 8.14
C ALA A 54 6.78 14.12 6.61
N THR A 55 6.72 13.00 5.89
CA THR A 55 6.82 12.99 4.42
C THR A 55 5.69 13.74 3.73
N ASN A 56 4.54 13.91 4.39
CA ASN A 56 3.38 14.62 3.85
C ASN A 56 3.44 16.14 4.09
N TRP A 57 4.40 16.64 4.85
CA TRP A 57 4.50 18.08 5.16
C TRP A 57 5.03 18.90 3.98
N THR A 58 5.70 18.27 3.01
CA THR A 58 6.12 18.95 1.77
C THR A 58 5.09 18.84 0.65
N ALA A 59 4.00 18.09 0.85
CA ALA A 59 2.95 17.90 -0.15
C ALA A 59 2.03 19.13 -0.31
N ASN A 60 1.25 19.13 -1.39
CA ASN A 60 0.20 20.11 -1.64
C ASN A 60 -1.05 19.82 -0.78
N VAL A 61 -1.72 20.87 -0.32
CA VAL A 61 -2.95 20.77 0.47
C VAL A 61 -4.14 20.50 -0.45
N SER A 62 -4.63 19.26 -0.44
CA SER A 62 -5.85 18.86 -1.15
C SER A 62 -7.11 19.34 -0.40
N VAL A 63 -8.25 19.45 -1.10
CA VAL A 63 -9.52 19.83 -0.47
C VAL A 63 -9.93 18.83 0.61
N GLN A 64 -9.81 17.53 0.31
CA GLN A 64 -10.14 16.46 1.26
C GLN A 64 -9.26 16.50 2.51
N HIS A 65 -7.95 16.72 2.36
CA HIS A 65 -7.05 16.84 3.51
C HIS A 65 -7.31 18.10 4.34
N GLY A 66 -7.66 19.21 3.68
CA GLY A 66 -8.01 20.44 4.38
C GLY A 66 -9.29 20.28 5.22
N GLU A 67 -10.33 19.64 4.69
CA GLU A 67 -11.58 19.40 5.44
C GLU A 67 -11.36 18.40 6.60
N ASP A 68 -10.60 17.32 6.37
CA ASP A 68 -10.19 16.36 7.41
C ASP A 68 -9.39 17.01 8.55
N LEU A 69 -8.50 17.96 8.20
CA LEU A 69 -7.75 18.76 9.17
C LEU A 69 -8.68 19.64 10.01
N VAL A 70 -9.63 20.35 9.40
CA VAL A 70 -10.63 21.16 10.12
C VAL A 70 -11.42 20.28 11.08
N ASP A 71 -11.91 19.12 10.63
CA ASP A 71 -12.69 18.21 11.46
C ASP A 71 -11.87 17.66 12.63
N THR A 72 -10.59 17.35 12.42
CA THR A 72 -9.70 16.89 13.48
C THR A 72 -9.42 17.98 14.51
N ILE A 73 -9.23 19.24 14.09
CA ILE A 73 -9.06 20.39 15.00
C ILE A 73 -10.26 20.54 15.95
N LEU A 74 -11.47 20.19 15.48
CA LEU A 74 -12.68 20.24 16.27
C LEU A 74 -12.81 19.08 17.29
N GLN A 75 -11.97 18.06 17.20
CA GLN A 75 -11.92 16.96 18.18
C GLN A 75 -10.97 17.27 19.35
N LYS A 76 -11.14 16.53 20.45
CA LYS A 76 -10.26 16.61 21.61
C LYS A 76 -8.94 15.86 21.33
N PRO A 77 -7.76 16.45 21.61
CA PRO A 77 -6.48 15.78 21.36
C PRO A 77 -6.31 14.56 22.30
N PRO A 78 -5.65 13.49 21.84
CA PRO A 78 -5.34 12.35 22.68
C PRO A 78 -4.23 12.68 23.68
N GLU A 79 -4.24 12.01 24.84
CA GLU A 79 -3.06 11.97 25.72
C GLU A 79 -2.15 10.84 25.22
N LEU A 80 -1.02 11.22 24.61
CA LEU A 80 -0.03 10.25 24.15
C LEU A 80 0.88 9.87 25.33
N PRO A 81 1.25 8.58 25.45
CA PRO A 81 2.23 8.18 26.46
C PRO A 81 3.49 9.01 26.24
N ALA A 82 4.05 9.53 27.34
CA ALA A 82 5.36 10.14 27.27
C ALA A 82 6.30 9.08 26.71
N LEU A 83 6.86 9.32 25.52
CA LEU A 83 7.89 8.46 24.99
C LEU A 83 9.00 8.47 26.04
N LEU A 84 9.24 7.29 26.61
CA LEU A 84 10.28 7.09 27.61
C LEU A 84 11.57 7.65 27.01
N MET A 85 12.42 8.22 27.87
CA MET A 85 13.84 8.28 27.55
C MET A 85 14.21 6.94 26.88
N ARG A 86 14.92 6.97 25.75
CA ARG A 86 15.89 5.89 25.53
C ARG A 86 16.61 5.74 26.88
N PRO A 87 16.67 4.53 27.47
CA PRO A 87 16.83 4.30 28.91
C PRO A 87 17.80 5.29 29.54
N ALA A 88 17.60 5.78 30.77
CA ALA A 88 18.38 6.88 31.37
C ALA A 88 19.91 6.89 31.10
N ASN A 89 20.49 5.71 30.85
CA ASN A 89 21.88 5.46 30.48
C ASN A 89 22.24 5.69 29.00
N ALA A 90 21.29 5.92 28.09
CA ALA A 90 21.46 6.01 26.63
C ALA A 90 21.83 7.41 26.15
N ASN A 91 21.47 8.46 26.90
CA ASN A 91 21.93 9.83 26.63
C ASN A 91 23.41 10.04 27.05
N SER A 92 24.03 9.04 27.69
CA SER A 92 25.42 9.07 28.11
C SER A 92 26.22 7.86 27.66
N ARG A 93 25.62 6.86 27.00
CA ARG A 93 26.35 5.63 26.64
C ARG A 93 27.40 5.94 25.58
N ARG A 94 28.67 5.74 25.93
CA ARG A 94 29.80 5.89 25.00
C ARG A 94 30.38 4.54 24.68
N LEU A 95 30.53 4.26 23.38
CA LEU A 95 30.98 2.97 22.89
C LEU A 95 32.31 3.10 22.15
N ARG A 96 33.19 2.12 22.38
CA ARG A 96 34.45 1.94 21.66
C ARG A 96 34.40 0.68 20.82
N LEU A 97 34.96 0.72 19.63
CA LEU A 97 35.11 -0.45 18.78
C LEU A 97 36.25 -1.31 19.35
N LYS A 98 35.96 -2.57 19.69
CA LYS A 98 36.95 -3.52 20.21
C LYS A 98 37.51 -4.42 19.12
N LYS A 99 36.65 -4.92 18.24
CA LYS A 99 37.04 -5.91 17.22
C LYS A 99 36.35 -5.65 15.88
N LEU A 100 37.12 -5.81 14.80
CA LEU A 100 36.68 -5.89 13.41
C LEU A 100 36.98 -7.28 12.87
N GLU A 101 35.99 -7.94 12.27
CA GLU A 101 36.18 -9.17 11.51
C GLU A 101 35.49 -9.05 10.15
N ALA A 102 36.22 -9.31 9.06
CA ALA A 102 35.73 -9.12 7.71
C ALA A 102 35.98 -10.37 6.86
N HIS A 103 35.01 -10.71 6.02
CA HIS A 103 35.05 -11.85 5.13
C HIS A 103 34.80 -11.44 3.69
N ARG A 104 35.69 -11.85 2.77
CA ARG A 104 35.62 -11.55 1.34
C ARG A 104 35.21 -10.10 1.06
N PHE A 105 35.90 -9.18 1.72
CA PHE A 105 35.71 -7.73 1.55
C PHE A 105 36.76 -7.18 0.58
N ALA A 106 36.32 -6.44 -0.43
CA ALA A 106 37.16 -5.92 -1.51
C ALA A 106 38.28 -5.01 -0.99
N GLY A 107 39.50 -5.30 -1.44
CA GLY A 107 40.72 -4.61 -1.01
C GLY A 107 41.31 -5.14 0.30
N LEU A 108 40.53 -5.86 1.12
CA LEU A 108 41.06 -6.65 2.25
C LEU A 108 41.37 -8.09 1.85
N HIS A 109 40.66 -8.63 0.86
CA HIS A 109 40.80 -10.00 0.40
C HIS A 109 40.98 -10.07 -1.11
N LYS A 110 41.60 -11.15 -1.60
CA LYS A 110 41.36 -11.67 -2.96
C LYS A 110 40.05 -12.47 -3.00
N PHE A 111 39.54 -12.74 -4.20
CA PHE A 111 38.29 -13.50 -4.34
C PHE A 111 38.45 -14.97 -3.94
N GLY A 112 39.54 -15.62 -4.37
CA GLY A 112 39.69 -17.08 -4.25
C GLY A 112 38.83 -17.81 -5.29
N THR A 113 38.07 -18.81 -4.85
CA THR A 113 37.02 -19.48 -5.66
C THR A 113 35.70 -19.42 -4.90
N PRO A 114 34.53 -19.58 -5.54
CA PRO A 114 33.25 -19.53 -4.83
C PRO A 114 33.18 -20.45 -3.59
N ASP A 115 33.74 -21.66 -3.70
CA ASP A 115 33.70 -22.68 -2.63
C ASP A 115 34.89 -22.62 -1.66
N ALA A 116 35.96 -21.86 -1.99
CA ALA A 116 37.13 -21.70 -1.13
C ALA A 116 37.45 -20.22 -0.94
N ALA A 117 36.89 -19.64 0.13
CA ALA A 117 37.17 -18.28 0.56
C ALA A 117 38.56 -18.18 1.23
N PRO A 118 39.25 -17.04 1.08
CA PRO A 118 40.38 -16.72 1.95
C PRO A 118 39.96 -16.66 3.43
N GLN A 119 40.94 -16.76 4.33
CA GLN A 119 40.72 -16.56 5.76
C GLN A 119 40.14 -15.16 6.04
N ASN A 120 39.32 -15.03 7.08
CA ASN A 120 38.81 -13.74 7.53
C ASN A 120 39.94 -12.83 7.99
N TYR A 121 39.84 -11.55 7.66
CA TYR A 121 40.65 -10.52 8.28
C TYR A 121 40.09 -10.22 9.68
N VAL A 122 40.93 -10.30 10.71
CA VAL A 122 40.57 -10.00 12.10
C VAL A 122 41.52 -8.95 12.65
N HIS A 123 40.98 -7.91 13.27
CA HIS A 123 41.76 -6.90 13.98
C HIS A 123 41.10 -6.55 15.31
N GLU A 124 41.89 -6.58 16.38
CA GLU A 124 41.49 -6.17 17.72
C GLU A 124 42.17 -4.84 18.04
N PHE A 125 41.37 -3.83 18.35
CA PHE A 125 41.86 -2.50 18.65
C PHE A 125 42.32 -2.44 20.10
N THR A 126 43.62 -2.25 20.30
CA THR A 126 44.24 -2.29 21.63
C THR A 126 44.54 -0.90 22.21
N SER A 127 44.50 0.12 21.36
CA SER A 127 44.91 1.49 21.67
C SER A 127 43.78 2.50 21.37
N PRO A 128 43.72 3.64 22.10
CA PRO A 128 42.86 4.76 21.74
C PRO A 128 43.17 5.35 20.35
N LEU A 129 44.41 5.25 19.87
CA LEU A 129 44.82 5.71 18.54
C LEU A 129 45.46 4.55 17.79
N THR A 130 44.82 4.17 16.67
CA THR A 130 45.35 3.20 15.71
C THR A 130 45.72 3.92 14.42
N LEU A 131 46.98 3.81 14.01
CA LEU A 131 47.54 4.41 12.80
C LEU A 131 47.91 3.31 11.80
N PHE A 132 47.18 3.28 10.69
CA PHE A 132 47.48 2.43 9.54
C PHE A 132 48.25 3.21 8.47
N GLU A 133 49.57 2.99 8.45
CA GLU A 133 50.47 3.54 7.43
C GLU A 133 50.54 2.60 6.22
N GLY A 134 50.70 3.15 5.02
CA GLY A 134 50.98 2.31 3.86
C GLY A 134 50.75 3.00 2.53
N ARG A 135 51.20 2.39 1.45
CA ARG A 135 51.15 3.00 0.12
C ARG A 135 49.74 2.95 -0.48
N ASN A 136 49.51 3.74 -1.52
CA ASN A 136 48.24 3.71 -2.26
C ASN A 136 48.02 2.32 -2.87
N GLY A 137 46.81 1.78 -2.69
CA GLY A 137 46.45 0.43 -3.12
C GLY A 137 46.77 -0.69 -2.12
N SER A 138 47.29 -0.39 -0.92
CA SER A 138 47.58 -1.42 0.09
C SER A 138 46.35 -1.94 0.86
N GLY A 139 45.18 -1.31 0.72
CA GLY A 139 43.94 -1.70 1.41
C GLY A 139 43.57 -0.84 2.62
N LYS A 140 44.29 0.26 2.92
CA LYS A 140 44.01 1.17 4.04
C LYS A 140 42.56 1.67 4.07
N THR A 141 42.09 2.32 3.00
CA THR A 141 40.72 2.80 2.90
C THR A 141 39.71 1.65 2.94
N SER A 142 40.08 0.44 2.46
CA SER A 142 39.23 -0.74 2.59
C SER A 142 39.06 -1.21 4.04
N LEU A 143 40.06 -1.03 4.90
CA LEU A 143 39.94 -1.30 6.35
C LEU A 143 38.90 -0.39 6.98
N LEU A 144 38.96 0.90 6.66
CA LEU A 144 37.98 1.89 7.13
C LEU A 144 36.59 1.61 6.57
N ASN A 145 36.50 1.31 5.27
CA ASN A 145 35.24 0.97 4.61
C ASN A 145 34.57 -0.29 5.16
N ALA A 146 35.31 -1.26 5.69
CA ALA A 146 34.70 -2.41 6.36
C ALA A 146 33.90 -1.95 7.60
N ILE A 147 34.47 -1.05 8.40
CA ILE A 147 33.81 -0.49 9.60
C ILE A 147 32.63 0.40 9.20
N ILE A 148 32.86 1.32 8.26
CA ILE A 148 31.82 2.26 7.79
C ILE A 148 30.65 1.50 7.18
N TRP A 149 30.91 0.57 6.26
CA TRP A 149 29.85 -0.21 5.61
C TRP A 149 29.06 -1.02 6.61
N ALA A 150 29.71 -1.72 7.56
CA ALA A 150 29.01 -2.49 8.58
C ALA A 150 27.99 -1.62 9.35
N LEU A 151 28.41 -0.42 9.73
CA LEU A 151 27.61 0.53 10.51
C LEU A 151 26.53 1.25 9.68
N THR A 152 26.83 1.64 8.45
CA THR A 152 26.03 2.64 7.71
C THR A 152 25.45 2.11 6.40
N GLY A 153 26.04 1.07 5.82
CA GLY A 153 25.72 0.55 4.49
C GLY A 153 26.37 1.34 3.34
N GLU A 154 27.18 2.36 3.65
CA GLU A 154 27.88 3.19 2.67
C GLU A 154 29.37 2.89 2.66
N ILE A 155 30.06 3.28 1.57
CA ILE A 155 31.51 3.19 1.44
C ILE A 155 32.11 4.53 1.01
N LEU A 156 33.31 4.84 1.51
CA LEU A 156 34.11 5.96 1.07
C LEU A 156 34.76 5.67 -0.28
N ARG A 157 34.75 6.69 -1.14
CA ARG A 157 35.36 6.69 -2.46
C ARG A 157 36.20 7.95 -2.64
N ALA A 158 37.31 7.83 -3.36
CA ALA A 158 38.10 8.99 -3.72
C ALA A 158 37.23 9.95 -4.56
N GLN A 159 37.17 11.22 -4.15
CA GLN A 159 36.53 12.32 -4.87
C GLN A 159 35.02 12.16 -5.14
N ARG A 160 34.32 11.32 -4.38
CA ARG A 160 32.86 11.13 -4.50
C ARG A 160 32.22 11.07 -3.12
N GLU A 161 30.96 11.47 -3.07
CA GLU A 161 30.17 11.29 -1.86
C GLU A 161 30.09 9.80 -1.48
N PRO A 162 30.02 9.49 -0.17
CA PRO A 162 29.72 8.16 0.33
C PRO A 162 28.52 7.59 -0.42
N GLU A 163 28.69 6.40 -0.99
CA GLU A 163 27.69 5.76 -1.83
C GLU A 163 27.32 4.40 -1.26
N THR A 164 26.10 3.96 -1.53
CA THR A 164 25.70 2.57 -1.25
C THR A 164 26.38 1.62 -2.24
N ALA A 165 26.62 0.39 -1.81
CA ALA A 165 27.33 -0.62 -2.60
C ALA A 165 26.47 -1.23 -3.71
N GLU A 166 26.14 -0.44 -4.74
CA GLU A 166 25.35 -0.88 -5.89
C GLU A 166 26.16 -1.70 -6.92
N ASP A 167 25.45 -2.56 -7.67
CA ASP A 167 26.06 -3.39 -8.72
C ASP A 167 26.64 -2.52 -9.85
N PHE A 168 27.83 -2.90 -10.33
CA PHE A 168 28.41 -2.37 -11.57
C PHE A 168 28.77 -3.48 -12.55
N GLU A 169 28.90 -3.14 -13.83
CA GLU A 169 29.32 -4.07 -14.86
C GLU A 169 30.84 -4.22 -14.88
N CYS A 170 31.33 -5.45 -14.71
CA CYS A 170 32.71 -5.82 -14.93
C CYS A 170 32.83 -6.64 -16.22
N ARG A 171 33.95 -6.47 -16.93
CA ARG A 171 34.23 -7.16 -18.19
C ARG A 171 35.31 -8.20 -17.98
N VAL A 172 35.08 -9.40 -18.50
CA VAL A 172 36.01 -10.53 -18.44
C VAL A 172 36.48 -10.83 -19.87
N ALA A 173 37.80 -10.87 -20.08
CA ALA A 173 38.39 -11.19 -21.39
C ALA A 173 37.97 -12.59 -21.87
N ALA A 174 37.83 -12.81 -23.18
CA ALA A 174 37.60 -14.14 -23.75
C ALA A 174 38.70 -15.14 -23.34
N ALA A 175 38.39 -16.44 -23.43
CA ALA A 175 39.38 -17.49 -23.20
C ALA A 175 40.37 -17.64 -24.38
N ASP A 176 39.97 -17.22 -25.58
CA ASP A 176 40.77 -17.22 -26.81
C ASP A 176 41.17 -15.77 -27.18
N GLU A 177 42.22 -15.58 -28.00
CA GLU A 177 42.79 -14.29 -28.47
C GLU A 177 41.83 -13.47 -29.37
N GLY A 178 40.54 -13.39 -29.03
CA GLY A 178 39.54 -12.52 -29.64
C GLY A 178 39.16 -11.35 -28.72
N ASP A 179 38.86 -10.21 -29.32
CA ASP A 179 38.47 -8.95 -28.65
C ASP A 179 37.09 -8.97 -27.94
N GLU A 180 36.42 -10.13 -27.85
CA GLU A 180 35.08 -10.22 -27.25
C GLU A 180 35.14 -10.40 -25.72
N HIS A 181 34.74 -9.37 -24.99
CA HIS A 181 34.59 -9.42 -23.53
C HIS A 181 33.18 -9.87 -23.11
N THR A 182 33.07 -10.71 -22.09
CA THR A 182 31.79 -11.00 -21.42
C THR A 182 31.53 -10.02 -20.28
N SER A 183 30.29 -9.54 -20.14
CA SER A 183 29.89 -8.59 -19.08
C SER A 183 29.18 -9.32 -17.93
N HIS A 184 29.59 -9.02 -16.69
CA HIS A 184 29.07 -9.63 -15.48
C HIS A 184 28.85 -8.57 -14.40
N LYS A 185 27.79 -8.71 -13.59
CA LYS A 185 27.56 -7.81 -12.45
C LYS A 185 28.46 -8.14 -11.26
N LEU A 186 29.11 -7.13 -10.69
CA LEU A 186 29.97 -7.20 -9.53
C LEU A 186 29.55 -6.14 -8.50
N SER A 187 29.58 -6.50 -7.21
CA SER A 187 29.43 -5.54 -6.13
C SER A 187 30.78 -4.90 -5.81
N PRO A 188 30.83 -3.61 -5.45
CA PRO A 188 32.06 -2.95 -5.02
C PRO A 188 32.65 -3.49 -3.72
N LEU A 189 31.89 -4.27 -2.95
CA LEU A 189 32.35 -4.94 -1.74
C LEU A 189 32.93 -6.33 -2.00
N THR A 190 32.63 -6.93 -3.14
CA THR A 190 33.11 -8.26 -3.51
C THR A 190 34.48 -8.14 -4.18
N PRO A 191 35.52 -8.83 -3.69
CA PRO A 191 36.83 -8.86 -4.33
C PRO A 191 36.73 -9.26 -5.80
N MET A 192 37.48 -8.58 -6.66
CA MET A 192 37.51 -8.93 -8.08
C MET A 192 38.12 -10.32 -8.28
N PRO A 193 37.45 -11.24 -9.01
CA PRO A 193 37.98 -12.56 -9.29
C PRO A 193 39.14 -12.50 -10.28
N ASN A 194 40.07 -13.45 -10.15
CA ASN A 194 41.09 -13.70 -11.16
C ASN A 194 40.59 -14.82 -12.09
N VAL A 195 40.62 -14.59 -13.40
CA VAL A 195 40.13 -15.54 -14.42
C VAL A 195 40.86 -16.88 -14.41
N GLU A 196 42.12 -16.92 -13.94
CA GLU A 196 42.88 -18.16 -13.76
C GLU A 196 42.37 -19.00 -12.57
N GLN A 197 41.70 -18.37 -11.60
CA GLN A 197 41.15 -19.04 -10.40
C GLN A 197 39.67 -19.31 -10.54
N TYR A 198 38.92 -18.34 -11.07
CA TYR A 198 37.49 -18.40 -11.24
C TYR A 198 37.08 -17.50 -12.42
N ARG A 199 36.59 -18.15 -13.48
CA ARG A 199 35.94 -17.47 -14.60
C ARG A 199 34.42 -17.50 -14.36
N PRO A 200 33.76 -16.34 -14.26
CA PRO A 200 32.31 -16.29 -14.06
C PRO A 200 31.56 -16.92 -15.23
N ASP A 201 30.63 -17.80 -14.94
CA ASP A 201 29.77 -18.52 -15.88
C ASP A 201 28.34 -17.95 -15.96
N GLN A 202 27.93 -17.17 -14.96
CA GLN A 202 26.65 -16.48 -14.86
C GLN A 202 26.80 -15.00 -15.18
N GLY A 203 25.70 -14.29 -15.48
CA GLY A 203 25.70 -12.83 -15.70
C GLY A 203 26.08 -11.97 -14.47
N TRP A 204 26.55 -12.58 -13.39
CA TRP A 204 26.98 -11.96 -12.15
C TRP A 204 28.05 -12.80 -11.45
N ILE A 205 28.85 -12.15 -10.61
CA ILE A 205 29.84 -12.80 -9.75
C ILE A 205 29.20 -13.12 -8.38
N PRO A 206 29.37 -14.34 -7.83
CA PRO A 206 28.88 -14.68 -6.49
C PRO A 206 29.30 -13.67 -5.42
N ALA A 207 28.41 -13.38 -4.48
CA ALA A 207 28.70 -12.51 -3.34
C ALA A 207 28.27 -13.21 -2.05
N ASP A 208 29.16 -13.20 -1.06
CA ASP A 208 29.01 -13.70 0.29
C ASP A 208 29.80 -12.85 1.30
N THR A 209 29.99 -11.57 0.98
CA THR A 209 30.75 -10.61 1.79
C THR A 209 30.03 -10.30 3.10
N TRP A 210 30.73 -10.31 4.22
CA TRP A 210 30.18 -9.85 5.51
C TRP A 210 31.24 -9.20 6.39
N VAL A 211 30.79 -8.35 7.31
CA VAL A 211 31.62 -7.69 8.32
C VAL A 211 30.92 -7.74 9.66
N GLU A 212 31.70 -8.06 10.70
CA GLU A 212 31.29 -8.06 12.09
C GLU A 212 32.06 -7.03 12.90
N LEU A 213 31.34 -6.34 13.78
CA LEU A 213 31.91 -5.39 14.73
C LEU A 213 31.48 -5.76 16.15
N THR A 214 32.44 -5.69 17.07
CA THR A 214 32.20 -5.85 18.52
C THR A 214 32.53 -4.54 19.22
N PHE A 215 31.60 -4.03 20.02
CA PHE A 215 31.77 -2.81 20.80
C PHE A 215 31.89 -3.13 22.29
N ILE A 216 32.57 -2.24 23.01
CA ILE A 216 32.58 -2.19 24.48
C ILE A 216 31.99 -0.86 24.95
N ASP A 217 31.34 -0.88 26.12
CA ASP A 217 30.92 0.35 26.78
C ASP A 217 31.99 0.89 27.77
N GLU A 218 31.69 2.00 28.43
CA GLU A 218 32.58 2.68 29.38
C GLU A 218 33.01 1.81 30.57
N THR A 219 32.25 0.74 30.88
CA THR A 219 32.60 -0.20 31.96
C THR A 219 33.54 -1.31 31.48
N GLY A 220 33.82 -1.37 30.17
CA GLY A 220 34.58 -2.44 29.52
C GLY A 220 33.73 -3.66 29.16
N ALA A 221 32.42 -3.61 29.35
CA ALA A 221 31.52 -4.72 29.01
C ALA A 221 31.34 -4.85 27.49
N GLU A 222 31.52 -6.06 26.96
CA GLU A 222 31.28 -6.36 25.55
C GLU A 222 29.80 -6.42 25.21
N LEU A 223 29.46 -5.76 24.10
CA LEU A 223 28.12 -5.79 23.52
C LEU A 223 27.97 -6.94 22.51
N PRO A 224 26.73 -7.38 22.22
CA PRO A 224 26.47 -8.34 21.16
C PRO A 224 27.10 -7.90 19.82
N VAL A 225 27.67 -8.87 19.11
CA VAL A 225 28.25 -8.66 17.79
C VAL A 225 27.17 -8.16 16.82
N ILE A 226 27.47 -7.08 16.10
CA ILE A 226 26.65 -6.63 14.98
C ILE A 226 27.26 -7.12 13.67
N ARG A 227 26.43 -7.66 12.77
CA ARG A 227 26.86 -8.18 11.47
C ARG A 227 26.08 -7.53 10.35
N ARG A 228 26.79 -7.02 9.34
CA ARG A 228 26.21 -6.70 8.03
C ARG A 228 26.70 -7.73 7.01
N SER A 229 25.81 -8.19 6.14
CA SER A 229 26.16 -9.16 5.09
C SER A 229 25.52 -8.80 3.76
N GLN A 230 26.25 -9.04 2.67
CA GLN A 230 25.77 -8.91 1.31
C GLN A 230 25.89 -10.25 0.57
N SER A 231 24.79 -10.67 -0.03
CA SER A 231 24.68 -11.92 -0.78
C SER A 231 23.93 -11.73 -2.10
N ARG A 232 23.93 -12.74 -2.97
CA ARG A 232 23.06 -12.76 -4.16
C ARG A 232 21.93 -13.77 -4.02
N SER A 233 20.77 -13.39 -4.54
CA SER A 233 19.66 -14.33 -4.77
C SER A 233 19.99 -15.32 -5.91
N PRO A 234 19.24 -16.44 -6.05
CA PRO A 234 19.40 -17.36 -7.17
C PRO A 234 19.22 -16.72 -8.57
N ARG A 235 18.61 -15.53 -8.64
CA ARG A 235 18.42 -14.74 -9.87
C ARG A 235 19.48 -13.65 -10.06
N GLY A 236 20.56 -13.65 -9.27
CA GLY A 236 21.65 -12.70 -9.39
C GLY A 236 21.43 -11.32 -8.77
N LYS A 237 20.25 -11.03 -8.20
CA LYS A 237 20.00 -9.76 -7.49
C LYS A 237 20.76 -9.69 -6.17
N LEU A 238 21.48 -8.60 -5.92
CA LEU A 238 22.10 -8.29 -4.62
C LEU A 238 21.04 -8.19 -3.52
N LYS A 239 21.37 -8.75 -2.37
CA LYS A 239 20.61 -8.69 -1.12
C LYS A 239 21.56 -8.30 -0.01
N GLU A 240 21.24 -7.21 0.66
CA GLU A 240 21.96 -6.78 1.85
C GLU A 240 21.09 -7.01 3.08
N ALA A 241 21.68 -7.58 4.13
CA ALA A 241 21.09 -7.71 5.45
C ALA A 241 21.81 -6.73 6.39
N ALA A 242 21.11 -5.66 6.76
CA ALA A 242 21.60 -4.65 7.70
C ALA A 242 21.59 -5.21 9.15
N PRO A 243 22.53 -4.79 10.01
CA PRO A 243 22.54 -5.16 11.42
C PRO A 243 21.39 -4.49 12.17
N ASP A 244 20.94 -5.12 13.26
CA ASP A 244 20.12 -4.44 14.26
C ASP A 244 21.02 -3.55 15.13
N LEU A 245 20.99 -2.24 14.88
CA LEU A 245 21.76 -1.26 15.65
C LEU A 245 21.10 -0.89 16.99
N SER A 246 19.87 -1.32 17.25
CA SER A 246 19.18 -1.01 18.50
C SER A 246 19.88 -1.63 19.72
N VAL A 247 20.60 -2.75 19.50
CA VAL A 247 21.39 -3.45 20.53
C VAL A 247 22.54 -2.59 21.08
N LEU A 248 23.01 -1.60 20.31
CA LEU A 248 24.03 -0.65 20.76
C LEU A 248 23.46 0.35 21.79
N GLY A 249 22.16 0.64 21.70
CA GLY A 249 21.49 1.59 22.59
C GLY A 249 21.95 3.05 22.41
N ILE A 250 22.46 3.40 21.24
CA ILE A 250 22.89 4.77 20.87
C ILE A 250 21.99 5.37 19.78
N ASP A 251 22.10 6.68 19.55
CA ASP A 251 21.38 7.34 18.46
C ASP A 251 21.87 6.85 17.08
N PRO A 252 20.98 6.42 16.16
CA PRO A 252 21.37 6.02 14.81
C PRO A 252 22.21 7.06 14.06
N ILE A 253 21.99 8.35 14.29
CA ILE A 253 22.78 9.39 13.64
C ILE A 253 24.18 9.52 14.26
N ALA A 254 24.36 9.18 15.54
CA ALA A 254 25.66 9.19 16.20
C ALA A 254 26.63 8.18 15.58
N VAL A 255 26.09 7.13 14.95
CA VAL A 255 26.87 6.19 14.14
C VAL A 255 27.51 6.87 12.93
N ARG A 256 26.80 7.78 12.26
CA ARG A 256 27.28 8.49 11.05
C ARG A 256 28.33 9.56 11.35
N ILE A 257 28.23 10.25 12.49
CA ILE A 257 29.12 11.37 12.84
C ILE A 257 30.58 10.90 12.88
N GLY A 258 30.84 9.78 13.55
CA GLY A 258 32.20 9.27 13.72
C GLY A 258 32.78 8.55 12.50
N THR A 259 31.96 8.26 11.48
CA THR A 259 32.30 7.30 10.42
C THR A 259 32.29 7.92 9.04
N ILE A 260 31.13 8.40 8.60
CA ILE A 260 30.94 8.93 7.24
C ILE A 260 31.32 10.41 7.17
N MET A 261 30.93 11.21 8.16
CA MET A 261 31.13 12.67 8.12
C MET A 261 32.59 13.10 7.91
N PRO A 262 33.62 12.44 8.49
CA PRO A 262 35.01 12.75 8.18
C PRO A 262 35.32 12.62 6.68
N GLY A 263 34.81 11.57 6.03
CA GLY A 263 35.01 11.33 4.59
C GLY A 263 34.29 12.31 3.67
N LEU A 264 33.31 13.05 4.19
CA LEU A 264 32.59 14.11 3.46
C LEU A 264 33.33 15.46 3.49
N LEU A 265 34.21 15.69 4.48
CA LEU A 265 34.92 16.97 4.65
C LEU A 265 35.67 17.46 3.39
N PRO A 266 36.30 16.61 2.56
CA PRO A 266 36.90 17.03 1.30
C PRO A 266 35.89 17.52 0.24
N LEU A 267 34.62 17.14 0.35
CA LEU A 267 33.59 17.35 -0.68
C LEU A 267 32.66 18.54 -0.37
N ILE A 268 32.53 18.91 0.91
CA ILE A 268 31.66 20.01 1.34
C ILE A 268 32.08 21.31 0.66
N LYS A 269 31.11 21.97 0.01
CA LYS A 269 31.22 23.33 -0.52
C LYS A 269 30.57 24.30 0.48
N VAL A 270 31.36 25.19 1.04
CA VAL A 270 30.88 26.21 2.00
C VAL A 270 29.92 27.19 1.30
N GLY A 271 28.81 27.52 1.94
CA GLY A 271 27.72 28.33 1.36
C GLY A 271 26.73 27.54 0.51
N SER A 272 26.74 26.20 0.60
CA SER A 272 25.73 25.33 -0.04
C SER A 272 25.23 24.26 0.93
N GLU A 273 24.08 23.65 0.62
CA GLU A 273 23.57 22.51 1.37
C GLU A 273 24.62 21.40 1.42
N SER A 274 24.94 20.94 2.63
CA SER A 274 25.94 19.89 2.85
C SER A 274 25.36 18.75 3.66
N GLU A 275 25.85 17.52 3.48
CA GLU A 275 25.47 16.38 4.33
C GLU A 275 25.76 16.64 5.81
N LEU A 276 26.86 17.34 6.14
CA LEU A 276 27.17 17.75 7.51
C LEU A 276 26.10 18.70 8.06
N GLY A 277 25.74 19.75 7.31
CA GLY A 277 24.68 20.68 7.72
C GLY A 277 23.29 20.02 7.76
N ARG A 278 22.99 19.08 6.85
CA ARG A 278 21.77 18.26 6.88
C ARG A 278 21.74 17.35 8.09
N ALA A 279 22.84 16.69 8.42
CA ALA A 279 22.92 15.82 9.58
C ALA A 279 22.81 16.60 10.89
N VAL A 280 23.41 17.78 10.97
CA VAL A 280 23.17 18.72 12.08
C VAL A 280 21.68 19.07 12.15
N SER A 281 21.08 19.52 11.04
CA SER A 281 19.65 19.88 10.96
C SER A 281 18.71 18.73 11.38
N GLN A 282 18.99 17.51 10.92
CA GLN A 282 18.26 16.29 11.26
C GLN A 282 18.43 15.89 12.73
N LEU A 283 19.65 15.96 13.28
CA LEU A 283 19.95 15.67 14.69
C LEU A 283 19.14 16.56 15.63
N THR A 284 18.97 17.81 15.24
CA THR A 284 18.21 18.82 15.98
C THR A 284 16.71 18.81 15.66
N GLY A 285 16.23 18.01 14.69
CA GLY A 285 14.80 17.94 14.33
C GLY A 285 14.25 19.18 13.59
N LEU A 286 15.14 20.04 13.09
CA LEU A 286 14.85 21.40 12.65
C LEU A 286 14.12 21.46 11.30
N SER A 287 14.62 20.72 10.31
CA SER A 287 14.07 20.75 8.96
C SER A 287 12.59 20.35 8.94
N ALA A 288 12.24 19.34 9.74
CA ALA A 288 10.88 18.83 9.79
C ALA A 288 9.91 19.83 10.42
N LEU A 289 10.30 20.56 11.48
CA LEU A 289 9.45 21.60 12.08
C LEU A 289 9.26 22.81 11.14
N VAL A 290 10.27 23.14 10.34
CA VAL A 290 10.17 24.19 9.31
C VAL A 290 9.21 23.76 8.20
N ASP A 291 9.34 22.53 7.69
CA ASP A 291 8.45 21.96 6.68
C ASP A 291 7.00 21.91 7.19
N LEU A 292 6.80 21.49 8.44
CA LEU A 292 5.51 21.52 9.13
C LEU A 292 4.93 22.93 9.15
N ALA A 293 5.71 23.92 9.62
CA ALA A 293 5.24 25.30 9.72
C ALA A 293 4.90 25.89 8.35
N GLU A 294 5.65 25.57 7.30
CA GLU A 294 5.35 26.02 5.95
C GLU A 294 4.06 25.38 5.41
N HIS A 295 3.88 24.08 5.61
CA HIS A 295 2.63 23.40 5.26
C HIS A 295 1.44 23.96 6.00
N VAL A 296 1.58 24.22 7.30
CA VAL A 296 0.55 24.84 8.14
C VAL A 296 0.15 26.20 7.58
N ARG A 297 1.11 27.04 7.15
CA ARG A 297 0.81 28.33 6.50
C ARG A 297 0.06 28.15 5.19
N ARG A 298 0.45 27.18 4.34
CA ARG A 298 -0.26 26.86 3.09
C ARG A 298 -1.68 26.37 3.36
N ALA A 299 -1.87 25.49 4.33
CA ALA A 299 -3.18 24.96 4.73
C ALA A 299 -4.09 26.07 5.26
N ARG A 300 -3.58 26.94 6.12
CA ARG A 300 -4.29 28.12 6.62
C ARG A 300 -4.69 29.05 5.47
N ALA A 301 -3.76 29.38 4.58
CA ALA A 301 -4.05 30.26 3.44
C ALA A 301 -5.14 29.68 2.52
N LYS A 302 -5.15 28.35 2.34
CA LYS A 302 -6.18 27.65 1.57
C LYS A 302 -7.55 27.69 2.26
N ILE A 303 -7.59 27.50 3.58
CA ILE A 303 -8.82 27.61 4.39
C ILE A 303 -9.36 29.06 4.32
N ASP A 304 -8.53 30.05 4.62
CA ASP A 304 -8.91 31.47 4.67
C ASP A 304 -9.38 32.01 3.31
N LYS A 305 -8.89 31.45 2.19
CA LYS A 305 -9.23 31.91 0.84
C LYS A 305 -10.23 31.00 0.14
N GLU A 306 -9.83 29.77 -0.19
CA GLU A 306 -10.62 28.88 -1.05
C GLU A 306 -11.86 28.35 -0.31
N PHE A 307 -11.69 27.84 0.92
CA PHE A 307 -12.77 27.17 1.63
C PHE A 307 -13.81 28.16 2.16
N VAL A 308 -13.35 29.25 2.78
CA VAL A 308 -14.22 30.35 3.23
C VAL A 308 -15.01 30.91 2.04
N LYS A 309 -14.37 31.17 0.89
CA LYS A 309 -15.07 31.64 -0.32
C LYS A 309 -16.13 30.64 -0.78
N ALA A 310 -15.79 29.36 -0.91
CA ALA A 310 -16.71 28.34 -1.39
C ALA A 310 -17.94 28.17 -0.47
N LYS A 311 -17.76 28.25 0.86
CA LYS A 311 -18.87 28.17 1.82
C LYS A 311 -19.66 29.47 1.92
N ALA A 312 -19.05 30.64 1.78
CA ALA A 312 -19.76 31.91 1.66
C ALA A 312 -20.69 31.90 0.43
N GLU A 313 -20.19 31.46 -0.73
CA GLU A 313 -21.01 31.30 -1.93
C GLU A 313 -22.16 30.29 -1.73
N ALA A 314 -21.96 29.24 -0.92
CA ALA A 314 -23.01 28.28 -0.58
C ALA A 314 -24.11 28.90 0.31
N ARG A 315 -23.73 29.71 1.30
CA ARG A 315 -24.67 30.49 2.11
C ARG A 315 -25.47 31.46 1.23
N ASP A 316 -24.79 32.20 0.36
CA ASP A 316 -25.44 33.19 -0.51
C ASP A 316 -26.35 32.52 -1.57
N ARG A 317 -26.02 31.30 -2.03
CA ARG A 317 -26.93 30.47 -2.84
C ARG A 317 -28.18 30.10 -2.04
N ALA A 318 -28.03 29.63 -0.81
CA ALA A 318 -29.16 29.29 0.05
C ALA A 318 -30.09 30.50 0.31
N ASP A 319 -29.53 31.71 0.48
CA ASP A 319 -30.31 32.94 0.63
C ASP A 319 -31.12 33.27 -0.63
N ARG A 320 -30.54 33.10 -1.83
CA ARG A 320 -31.25 33.32 -3.12
C ARG A 320 -32.37 32.30 -3.33
N ASP A 321 -32.10 31.03 -3.05
CA ASP A 321 -33.09 29.96 -3.21
C ASP A 321 -34.24 30.15 -2.20
N TYR A 322 -33.91 30.57 -0.97
CA TYR A 322 -34.90 30.95 0.04
C TYR A 322 -35.77 32.13 -0.43
N ALA A 323 -35.16 33.19 -0.98
CA ALA A 323 -35.90 34.33 -1.51
C ALA A 323 -36.85 33.93 -2.64
N THR A 324 -36.43 33.01 -3.51
CA THR A 324 -37.28 32.48 -4.60
C THR A 324 -38.51 31.75 -4.05
N ALA A 325 -38.32 30.86 -3.06
CA ALA A 325 -39.44 30.14 -2.44
C ALA A 325 -40.39 31.10 -1.69
N LYS A 326 -39.86 32.17 -1.09
CA LYS A 326 -40.66 33.22 -0.45
C LYS A 326 -41.51 33.97 -1.49
N ASP A 327 -40.90 34.40 -2.60
CA ASP A 327 -41.60 35.11 -3.68
C ASP A 327 -42.71 34.25 -4.28
N ASP A 328 -42.52 32.94 -4.37
CA ASP A 328 -43.55 32.01 -4.84
C ASP A 328 -44.72 31.89 -3.86
N ILE A 329 -44.48 31.88 -2.54
CA ILE A 329 -45.57 31.99 -1.54
C ILE A 329 -46.30 33.32 -1.69
N GLU A 330 -45.58 34.43 -1.87
CA GLU A 330 -46.19 35.75 -2.05
C GLU A 330 -47.08 35.81 -3.30
N LYS A 331 -46.68 35.18 -4.41
CA LYS A 331 -47.53 35.04 -5.62
C LYS A 331 -48.80 34.24 -5.36
N ILE A 332 -48.70 33.14 -4.61
CA ILE A 332 -49.86 32.33 -4.22
C ILE A 332 -50.82 33.16 -3.37
N LEU A 333 -50.30 33.89 -2.38
CA LEU A 333 -51.09 34.73 -1.49
C LEU A 333 -51.74 35.94 -2.19
N LEU A 334 -51.11 36.48 -3.23
CA LEU A 334 -51.70 37.52 -4.09
C LEU A 334 -52.90 36.99 -4.90
N THR A 335 -52.80 35.75 -5.38
CA THR A 335 -53.85 35.09 -6.17
C THR A 335 -55.00 34.60 -5.28
N HIS A 336 -54.70 34.23 -4.02
CA HIS A 336 -55.65 33.73 -3.03
C HIS A 336 -55.55 34.48 -1.68
N PRO A 337 -56.09 35.71 -1.58
CA PRO A 337 -55.93 36.55 -0.39
C PRO A 337 -56.50 35.96 0.91
N SER A 338 -57.46 35.04 0.82
CA SER A 338 -58.07 34.36 1.98
C SER A 338 -57.12 33.40 2.70
N LEU A 339 -56.00 33.02 2.09
CA LEU A 339 -55.00 32.11 2.67
C LEU A 339 -53.92 32.81 3.50
N LYS A 340 -53.97 34.14 3.61
CA LYS A 340 -52.89 34.94 4.20
C LYS A 340 -52.64 34.57 5.68
N PRO A 341 -51.41 34.14 6.06
CA PRO A 341 -51.06 33.82 7.43
C PRO A 341 -50.97 35.08 8.30
N VAL A 342 -51.09 34.90 9.62
CA VAL A 342 -51.04 35.99 10.63
C VAL A 342 -49.68 36.69 10.64
N ARG A 343 -48.59 35.95 10.41
CA ARG A 343 -47.22 36.49 10.30
C ARG A 343 -46.76 36.40 8.85
N ALA A 344 -46.07 37.46 8.39
CA ALA A 344 -45.46 37.47 7.07
C ALA A 344 -44.24 36.51 7.02
N VAL A 345 -43.96 35.98 5.82
CA VAL A 345 -42.78 35.14 5.61
C VAL A 345 -41.51 35.96 5.83
N PRO A 346 -40.64 35.61 6.79
CA PRO A 346 -39.45 36.37 7.12
C PRO A 346 -38.38 36.26 6.02
N GLN A 347 -37.51 37.28 5.93
CA GLN A 347 -36.31 37.25 5.07
C GLN A 347 -35.23 36.35 5.68
N PRO A 348 -34.34 35.72 4.87
CA PRO A 348 -33.28 34.89 5.40
C PRO A 348 -32.26 35.76 6.17
N SER A 349 -31.98 35.40 7.42
CA SER A 349 -31.02 36.11 8.28
C SER A 349 -30.46 35.24 9.41
N ASP A 350 -29.56 35.81 10.21
CA ASP A 350 -28.91 35.14 11.35
C ASP A 350 -29.85 34.98 12.56
N ASP A 351 -31.07 35.51 12.47
CA ASP A 351 -32.08 35.42 13.53
C ASP A 351 -32.58 33.98 13.72
N LYS A 352 -32.47 33.47 14.96
CA LYS A 352 -32.91 32.12 15.36
C LYS A 352 -34.43 32.01 15.54
N GLY A 353 -35.17 33.12 15.49
CA GLY A 353 -36.63 33.14 15.53
C GLY A 353 -37.31 32.78 14.19
N ILE A 354 -36.54 32.69 13.10
CA ILE A 354 -37.07 32.38 11.76
C ILE A 354 -37.66 30.98 11.72
N GLU A 355 -36.96 29.99 12.30
CA GLU A 355 -37.40 28.59 12.35
C GLU A 355 -38.79 28.47 12.99
N GLN A 356 -38.99 29.13 14.13
CA GLN A 356 -40.30 29.15 14.82
C GLN A 356 -41.38 29.86 14.00
N THR A 357 -41.04 30.96 13.32
CA THR A 357 -41.98 31.68 12.46
C THR A 357 -42.42 30.84 11.25
N LEU A 358 -41.49 30.08 10.64
CA LEU A 358 -41.82 29.15 9.55
C LEU A 358 -42.67 27.96 10.03
N ASP A 359 -42.47 27.49 11.26
CA ASP A 359 -43.32 26.46 11.87
C ASP A 359 -44.75 26.96 12.10
N GLU A 360 -44.93 28.20 12.55
CA GLU A 360 -46.25 28.82 12.71
C GLU A 360 -46.97 29.02 11.37
N ILE A 361 -46.25 29.45 10.32
CA ILE A 361 -46.79 29.62 8.97
C ILE A 361 -47.18 28.26 8.37
N ALA A 362 -46.35 27.23 8.54
CA ALA A 362 -46.67 25.88 8.10
C ALA A 362 -47.95 25.35 8.78
N LYS A 363 -48.07 25.53 10.11
CA LYS A 363 -49.30 25.16 10.85
C LYS A 363 -50.54 25.88 10.36
N HIS A 364 -50.44 27.16 10.00
CA HIS A 364 -51.57 27.90 9.42
C HIS A 364 -52.07 27.26 8.12
N PHE A 365 -51.16 26.89 7.21
CA PHE A 365 -51.54 26.23 5.96
C PHE A 365 -51.98 24.77 6.17
N GLU A 366 -51.43 24.05 7.15
CA GLU A 366 -51.89 22.71 7.54
C GLU A 366 -53.35 22.75 8.02
N SER A 367 -53.69 23.68 8.91
CA SER A 367 -55.07 23.87 9.37
C SER A 367 -56.01 24.26 8.22
N ALA A 368 -55.60 25.21 7.38
CA ALA A 368 -56.40 25.62 6.22
C ALA A 368 -56.62 24.45 5.23
N LYS A 369 -55.65 23.54 5.10
CA LYS A 369 -55.77 22.34 4.28
C LYS A 369 -56.77 21.36 4.92
N ALA A 370 -56.69 21.11 6.22
CA ALA A 370 -57.66 20.27 6.92
C ALA A 370 -59.10 20.78 6.72
N ASP A 371 -59.32 22.08 6.89
CA ASP A 371 -60.64 22.73 6.68
C ASP A 371 -61.15 22.54 5.24
N ALA A 372 -60.27 22.64 4.23
CA ALA A 372 -60.64 22.46 2.82
C ALA A 372 -61.11 21.04 2.51
N PHE A 373 -60.56 20.02 3.20
CA PHE A 373 -60.90 18.61 2.99
C PHE A 373 -62.03 18.09 3.88
N GLU A 374 -62.60 18.90 4.78
CA GLU A 374 -63.71 18.49 5.65
C GLU A 374 -64.92 17.96 4.84
N SER A 375 -65.18 18.57 3.67
CA SER A 375 -66.25 18.13 2.77
C SER A 375 -66.05 16.72 2.18
N ALA A 376 -64.80 16.26 2.04
CA ALA A 376 -64.46 14.94 1.51
C ALA A 376 -64.83 13.81 2.47
N ARG A 377 -64.91 14.09 3.77
CA ARG A 377 -65.36 13.16 4.81
C ARG A 377 -66.79 12.64 4.56
N ASN A 378 -67.65 13.46 3.97
CA ASN A 378 -69.02 13.05 3.60
C ASN A 378 -69.05 11.97 2.50
N ILE A 379 -67.98 11.82 1.71
CA ILE A 379 -67.88 10.85 0.61
C ILE A 379 -67.13 9.59 1.06
N LEU A 380 -66.07 9.77 1.85
CA LEU A 380 -65.14 8.73 2.28
C LEU A 380 -65.46 8.13 3.67
N ASP A 381 -66.55 8.59 4.29
CA ASP A 381 -67.05 8.16 5.61
C ASP A 381 -66.16 8.62 6.80
N GLU A 382 -66.57 8.29 8.03
CA GLU A 382 -65.93 8.73 9.28
C GLU A 382 -64.46 8.30 9.43
N ARG A 383 -63.98 7.36 8.61
CA ARG A 383 -62.59 6.87 8.63
C ARG A 383 -61.59 7.84 8.02
N PHE A 384 -62.04 8.76 7.19
CA PHE A 384 -61.19 9.81 6.64
C PHE A 384 -61.10 10.96 7.62
N ASP A 385 -59.92 11.15 8.23
CA ASP A 385 -59.60 12.29 9.09
C ASP A 385 -58.89 13.39 8.27
N PRO A 386 -59.54 14.55 8.02
CA PRO A 386 -58.93 15.67 7.32
C PRO A 386 -57.73 16.29 8.06
N ALA A 387 -57.53 15.97 9.34
CA ALA A 387 -56.36 16.37 10.11
C ALA A 387 -55.14 15.44 9.92
N ASP A 388 -55.30 14.26 9.29
CA ASP A 388 -54.20 13.33 9.02
C ASP A 388 -53.52 13.65 7.66
N PRO A 389 -52.26 14.14 7.66
CA PRO A 389 -51.55 14.50 6.44
C PRO A 389 -51.31 13.32 5.49
N ALA A 390 -51.22 12.09 6.01
CA ALA A 390 -50.98 10.91 5.20
C ALA A 390 -52.21 10.55 4.36
N LEU A 391 -53.41 10.68 4.93
CA LEU A 391 -54.67 10.43 4.23
C LEU A 391 -54.92 11.50 3.15
N LEU A 392 -54.64 12.77 3.46
CA LEU A 392 -54.73 13.87 2.49
C LEU A 392 -53.80 13.64 1.29
N SER A 393 -52.55 13.29 1.56
CA SER A 393 -51.55 13.04 0.50
C SER A 393 -51.89 11.82 -0.35
N ASP A 394 -52.41 10.74 0.25
CA ASP A 394 -52.86 9.55 -0.47
C ASP A 394 -54.02 9.88 -1.44
N LEU A 395 -55.00 10.67 -0.96
CA LEU A 395 -56.12 11.12 -1.79
C LEU A 395 -55.65 11.99 -2.97
N GLU A 396 -54.84 13.02 -2.71
CA GLU A 396 -54.31 13.92 -3.75
C GLU A 396 -53.54 13.16 -4.84
N LYS A 397 -52.74 12.17 -4.44
CA LYS A 397 -51.90 11.38 -5.36
C LYS A 397 -52.70 10.41 -6.21
N ASN A 398 -53.75 9.81 -5.65
CA ASN A 398 -54.44 8.68 -6.27
C ASN A 398 -55.73 9.08 -7.01
N ILE A 399 -56.32 10.24 -6.73
CA ILE A 399 -57.63 10.63 -7.30
C ILE A 399 -57.65 10.64 -8.83
N GLY A 400 -56.61 11.17 -9.49
CA GLY A 400 -56.50 11.20 -10.95
C GLY A 400 -56.41 9.80 -11.57
N GLY A 401 -55.58 8.93 -10.98
CA GLY A 401 -55.44 7.53 -11.44
C GLY A 401 -56.71 6.69 -11.21
N ALA A 402 -57.45 6.98 -10.13
CA ALA A 402 -58.74 6.36 -9.87
C ALA A 402 -59.80 6.75 -10.92
N LEU A 403 -59.90 8.05 -11.26
CA LEU A 403 -60.79 8.55 -12.31
C LEU A 403 -60.47 7.94 -13.68
N GLU A 404 -59.19 7.86 -14.04
CA GLU A 404 -58.76 7.21 -15.29
C GLU A 404 -59.18 5.74 -15.31
N ARG A 405 -58.94 5.00 -14.22
CA ARG A 405 -59.27 3.57 -14.14
C ARG A 405 -60.77 3.30 -14.26
N VAL A 406 -61.60 4.09 -13.59
CA VAL A 406 -63.07 3.96 -13.64
C VAL A 406 -63.63 4.26 -15.02
N SER A 407 -62.95 5.07 -15.84
CA SER A 407 -63.37 5.37 -17.22
C SER A 407 -63.20 4.21 -18.20
N GLN A 408 -62.53 3.12 -17.82
CA GLN A 408 -62.20 1.98 -18.69
C GLN A 408 -62.64 0.60 -18.14
N PRO A 409 -63.91 0.41 -17.73
CA PRO A 409 -64.35 -0.84 -17.09
C PRO A 409 -64.30 -2.06 -18.02
N GLN A 410 -64.36 -1.86 -19.33
CA GLN A 410 -64.24 -2.91 -20.35
C GLN A 410 -62.87 -3.61 -20.38
N SER A 411 -61.86 -3.05 -19.72
CA SER A 411 -60.50 -3.62 -19.66
C SER A 411 -60.29 -4.57 -18.47
N LEU A 412 -61.30 -4.73 -17.60
CA LEU A 412 -61.25 -5.62 -16.44
C LEU A 412 -61.43 -7.07 -16.87
N THR A 413 -60.64 -7.98 -16.31
CA THR A 413 -60.53 -9.38 -16.74
C THR A 413 -61.89 -10.09 -16.79
N SER A 414 -62.70 -9.98 -15.73
CA SER A 414 -64.03 -10.62 -15.71
C SER A 414 -65.03 -9.95 -16.67
N ALA A 415 -64.89 -8.65 -16.91
CA ALA A 415 -65.69 -7.93 -17.91
C ALA A 415 -65.32 -8.32 -19.35
N VAL A 416 -64.02 -8.54 -19.63
CA VAL A 416 -63.50 -9.02 -20.92
C VAL A 416 -64.01 -10.43 -21.21
N ARG A 417 -63.95 -11.35 -20.24
CA ARG A 417 -64.45 -12.73 -20.38
C ARG A 417 -65.93 -12.75 -20.79
N LEU A 418 -66.78 -12.06 -20.03
CA LEU A 418 -68.21 -11.99 -20.33
C LEU A 418 -68.49 -11.20 -21.62
N GLY A 419 -67.67 -10.18 -21.91
CA GLY A 419 -67.70 -9.42 -23.15
C GLY A 419 -67.37 -10.27 -24.38
N ALA A 420 -66.40 -11.18 -24.29
CA ALA A 420 -66.03 -12.10 -25.36
C ALA A 420 -67.15 -13.11 -25.65
N LEU A 421 -67.79 -13.65 -24.61
CA LEU A 421 -68.94 -14.56 -24.76
C LEU A 421 -70.14 -13.89 -25.45
N ARG A 422 -70.34 -12.59 -25.23
CA ARG A 422 -71.39 -11.81 -25.93
C ARG A 422 -71.20 -11.80 -27.45
N GLN A 423 -69.95 -11.76 -27.93
CA GLN A 423 -69.62 -11.57 -29.36
C GLN A 423 -69.82 -12.84 -30.21
N LEU A 424 -70.11 -13.98 -29.58
CA LEU A 424 -70.34 -15.24 -30.29
C LEU A 424 -71.59 -15.17 -31.17
N THR A 425 -71.53 -15.69 -32.39
CA THR A 425 -72.71 -15.72 -33.26
C THR A 425 -73.67 -16.86 -32.87
N PRO A 426 -74.97 -16.76 -33.20
CA PRO A 426 -75.92 -17.85 -32.98
C PRO A 426 -75.47 -19.17 -33.61
N GLU A 427 -74.85 -19.13 -34.79
CA GLU A 427 -74.32 -20.31 -35.49
C GLU A 427 -73.19 -20.98 -34.71
N GLN A 428 -72.30 -20.18 -34.09
CA GLN A 428 -71.21 -20.69 -33.27
C GLN A 428 -71.72 -21.36 -31.99
N LEU A 429 -72.72 -20.76 -31.33
CA LEU A 429 -73.34 -21.33 -30.12
C LEU A 429 -74.11 -22.62 -30.42
N ASN A 430 -74.93 -22.60 -31.47
CA ASN A 430 -75.70 -23.78 -31.91
C ASN A 430 -74.76 -24.90 -32.42
N GLY A 431 -73.66 -24.54 -33.08
CA GLY A 431 -72.64 -25.50 -33.52
C GLY A 431 -71.93 -26.20 -32.34
N ALA A 432 -71.62 -25.45 -31.27
CA ALA A 432 -71.03 -26.02 -30.05
C ALA A 432 -72.02 -26.93 -29.29
N GLU A 433 -73.30 -26.54 -29.21
CA GLU A 433 -74.37 -27.37 -28.62
C GLU A 433 -74.63 -28.65 -29.43
N THR A 434 -74.64 -28.55 -30.77
CA THR A 434 -74.75 -29.72 -31.67
C THR A 434 -73.59 -30.70 -31.46
N LYS A 435 -72.37 -30.19 -31.26
CA LYS A 435 -71.21 -31.03 -30.93
C LYS A 435 -71.39 -31.77 -29.60
N ILE A 436 -71.89 -31.11 -28.56
CA ILE A 436 -72.23 -31.78 -27.28
C ILE A 436 -73.20 -32.95 -27.53
N HIS A 437 -74.26 -32.74 -28.30
CA HIS A 437 -75.23 -33.79 -28.62
C HIS A 437 -74.63 -34.94 -29.43
N ASN A 438 -73.81 -34.65 -30.44
CA ASN A 438 -73.15 -35.68 -31.25
C ASN A 438 -72.21 -36.54 -30.40
N ILE A 439 -71.41 -35.92 -29.53
CA ILE A 439 -70.49 -36.63 -28.63
C ILE A 439 -71.27 -37.55 -27.67
N LEU A 440 -72.41 -37.09 -27.13
CA LEU A 440 -73.27 -37.94 -26.28
C LEU A 440 -73.85 -39.14 -27.04
N ALA A 441 -74.23 -38.94 -28.32
CA ALA A 441 -74.76 -40.02 -29.16
C ALA A 441 -73.67 -41.08 -29.47
N GLU A 442 -72.47 -40.64 -29.84
CA GLU A 442 -71.32 -41.51 -30.10
C GLU A 442 -70.90 -42.28 -28.84
N ALA A 443 -70.83 -41.60 -27.68
CA ALA A 443 -70.53 -42.23 -26.41
C ALA A 443 -71.49 -43.38 -26.09
N LYS A 444 -72.79 -43.16 -26.31
CA LYS A 444 -73.83 -44.17 -26.07
C LYS A 444 -73.69 -45.37 -26.99
N ALA A 445 -73.32 -45.15 -28.26
CA ALA A 445 -73.08 -46.24 -29.21
C ALA A 445 -71.86 -47.09 -28.81
N LEU A 446 -70.76 -46.46 -28.41
CA LEU A 446 -69.55 -47.16 -27.96
C LEU A 446 -69.73 -47.86 -26.62
N ASP A 447 -70.52 -47.29 -25.71
CA ASP A 447 -70.85 -47.92 -24.42
C ASP A 447 -71.69 -49.18 -24.62
N ALA A 448 -72.71 -49.11 -25.48
CA ALA A 448 -73.52 -50.28 -25.84
C ALA A 448 -72.66 -51.39 -26.45
N LEU A 449 -71.69 -51.04 -27.31
CA LEU A 449 -70.74 -52.01 -27.86
C LEU A 449 -69.84 -52.61 -26.77
N ALA A 450 -69.41 -51.82 -25.79
CA ALA A 450 -68.50 -52.26 -24.74
C ALA A 450 -69.11 -53.21 -23.70
N GLN A 451 -70.45 -53.35 -23.66
CA GLN A 451 -71.15 -54.25 -22.71
C GLN A 451 -70.78 -55.74 -22.91
N ASP A 452 -70.42 -56.15 -24.12
CA ASP A 452 -69.86 -57.48 -24.41
C ASP A 452 -68.43 -57.34 -24.98
N PRO A 453 -67.38 -57.52 -24.15
CA PRO A 453 -66.00 -57.35 -24.58
C PRO A 453 -65.58 -58.26 -25.73
N SER A 454 -66.16 -59.47 -25.81
CA SER A 454 -65.79 -60.48 -26.80
C SER A 454 -66.34 -60.11 -28.18
N THR A 455 -67.61 -59.74 -28.24
CA THR A 455 -68.26 -59.22 -29.45
C THR A 455 -67.67 -57.87 -29.85
N ALA A 456 -67.36 -56.98 -28.89
CA ALA A 456 -66.71 -55.70 -29.15
C ALA A 456 -65.35 -55.86 -29.84
N ALA A 457 -64.52 -56.81 -29.40
CA ALA A 457 -63.23 -57.08 -30.00
C ALA A 457 -63.37 -57.55 -31.46
N ARG A 458 -64.38 -58.38 -31.75
CA ARG A 458 -64.67 -58.84 -33.11
C ARG A 458 -65.21 -57.73 -33.99
N THR A 459 -66.17 -56.93 -33.50
CA THR A 459 -66.70 -55.77 -34.23
C THR A 459 -65.59 -54.75 -34.53
N ARG A 460 -64.68 -54.48 -33.59
CA ARG A 460 -63.50 -53.63 -33.83
C ARG A 460 -62.58 -54.20 -34.90
N LEU A 461 -62.33 -55.52 -34.88
CA LEU A 461 -61.51 -56.19 -35.90
C LEU A 461 -62.14 -56.03 -37.28
N TYR A 462 -63.44 -56.32 -37.42
CA TYR A 462 -64.15 -56.18 -38.69
C TYR A 462 -64.27 -54.72 -39.14
N ALA A 463 -64.45 -53.77 -38.22
CA ALA A 463 -64.41 -52.33 -38.52
C ALA A 463 -63.03 -51.91 -39.05
N ARG A 464 -61.94 -52.41 -38.47
CA ARG A 464 -60.58 -52.14 -38.97
C ARG A 464 -60.34 -52.75 -40.34
N VAL A 465 -60.83 -53.96 -40.59
CA VAL A 465 -60.76 -54.59 -41.91
C VAL A 465 -61.61 -53.78 -42.92
N ALA A 466 -62.80 -53.33 -42.53
CA ALA A 466 -63.65 -52.50 -43.37
C ALA A 466 -63.02 -51.13 -43.69
N SER A 467 -62.41 -50.46 -42.71
CA SER A 467 -61.61 -49.25 -42.93
C SER A 467 -60.45 -49.52 -43.89
N TRP A 468 -59.70 -50.61 -43.68
CA TRP A 468 -58.59 -50.97 -44.56
C TRP A 468 -59.05 -51.23 -46.00
N ILE A 469 -60.22 -51.87 -46.18
CA ILE A 469 -60.84 -52.07 -47.50
C ILE A 469 -61.15 -50.74 -48.17
N ALA A 470 -61.76 -49.81 -47.42
CA ALA A 470 -62.11 -48.48 -47.94
C ALA A 470 -60.85 -47.69 -48.34
N ASP A 471 -59.77 -47.82 -47.57
CA ASP A 471 -58.48 -47.18 -47.87
C ASP A 471 -57.76 -47.81 -49.07
N HIS A 472 -58.10 -49.05 -49.46
CA HIS A 472 -57.46 -49.82 -50.54
C HIS A 472 -58.50 -50.38 -51.53
N PRO A 473 -59.15 -49.53 -52.34
CA PRO A 473 -60.19 -49.96 -53.27
C PRO A 473 -59.61 -50.81 -54.41
N ASP A 474 -60.17 -52.01 -54.60
CA ASP A 474 -59.86 -52.90 -55.71
C ASP A 474 -61.17 -53.34 -56.41
N PRO A 475 -61.43 -52.88 -57.64
CA PRO A 475 -62.67 -53.16 -58.36
C PRO A 475 -62.81 -54.61 -58.83
N HIS A 476 -61.75 -55.42 -58.80
CA HIS A 476 -61.80 -56.85 -59.12
C HIS A 476 -61.96 -57.74 -57.89
N ARG A 477 -62.03 -57.15 -56.69
CA ARG A 477 -62.17 -57.85 -55.43
C ARG A 477 -63.53 -58.54 -55.33
N LYS A 478 -63.48 -59.83 -55.01
CA LYS A 478 -64.67 -60.64 -54.71
C LYS A 478 -64.98 -60.54 -53.21
N GLU A 479 -66.16 -60.03 -52.86
CA GLU A 479 -66.58 -59.81 -51.46
C GLU A 479 -66.79 -61.11 -50.66
N ASP A 480 -66.91 -62.22 -51.37
CA ASP A 480 -67.03 -63.58 -50.86
C ASP A 480 -65.68 -64.24 -50.54
N VAL A 481 -64.57 -63.49 -50.51
CA VAL A 481 -63.23 -64.04 -50.23
C VAL A 481 -62.53 -63.31 -49.09
N CYS A 482 -61.90 -64.06 -48.19
CA CYS A 482 -61.16 -63.54 -47.05
C CYS A 482 -59.88 -62.85 -47.50
N LEU A 483 -59.68 -61.60 -47.09
CA LEU A 483 -58.51 -60.81 -47.47
C LEU A 483 -57.19 -61.29 -46.87
N VAL A 484 -57.26 -62.07 -45.80
CA VAL A 484 -56.07 -62.55 -45.09
C VAL A 484 -55.63 -63.91 -45.62
N CYS A 485 -56.54 -64.87 -45.78
CA CYS A 485 -56.21 -66.24 -46.17
C CYS A 485 -56.72 -66.66 -47.56
N SER A 486 -57.43 -65.77 -48.26
CA SER A 486 -58.05 -66.03 -49.57
C SER A 486 -59.07 -67.18 -49.60
N GLY A 487 -59.52 -67.67 -48.44
CA GLY A 487 -60.61 -68.64 -48.33
C GLY A 487 -61.99 -68.00 -48.57
N SER A 488 -62.97 -68.78 -49.02
CA SER A 488 -64.35 -68.28 -49.24
C SER A 488 -65.02 -67.89 -47.91
N LEU A 489 -65.74 -66.77 -47.92
CA LEU A 489 -66.51 -66.21 -46.82
C LEU A 489 -68.01 -66.53 -46.88
N ASP A 490 -68.51 -67.16 -47.95
CA ASP A 490 -69.95 -67.37 -48.16
C ASP A 490 -70.62 -68.20 -47.05
N HIS A 491 -69.86 -69.09 -46.40
CA HIS A 491 -70.31 -69.88 -45.25
C HIS A 491 -69.44 -69.69 -44.00
N ALA A 492 -68.57 -68.67 -43.99
CA ALA A 492 -67.69 -68.41 -42.86
C ALA A 492 -68.47 -67.79 -41.70
N ILE A 493 -68.45 -68.45 -40.54
CA ILE A 493 -69.05 -67.98 -39.29
C ILE A 493 -67.93 -67.54 -38.34
N ASP A 494 -68.06 -66.35 -37.73
CA ASP A 494 -67.14 -65.94 -36.68
C ASP A 494 -67.40 -66.82 -35.44
N PRO A 495 -66.38 -67.51 -34.92
CA PRO A 495 -66.56 -68.47 -33.85
C PRO A 495 -66.92 -67.85 -32.49
N VAL A 496 -66.72 -66.53 -32.34
CA VAL A 496 -67.02 -65.81 -31.09
C VAL A 496 -68.43 -65.23 -31.12
N THR A 497 -68.84 -64.63 -32.25
CA THR A 497 -70.17 -64.01 -32.36
C THR A 497 -71.24 -64.96 -32.90
N GLY A 498 -70.85 -66.08 -33.51
CA GLY A 498 -71.76 -67.06 -34.12
C GLY A 498 -72.45 -66.55 -35.40
N ARG A 499 -72.04 -65.39 -35.94
CA ARG A 499 -72.65 -64.74 -37.10
C ARG A 499 -71.79 -64.87 -38.36
N PRO A 500 -72.37 -64.76 -39.57
CA PRO A 500 -71.60 -64.76 -40.81
C PRO A 500 -70.58 -63.60 -40.85
N VAL A 501 -69.32 -63.92 -41.17
CA VAL A 501 -68.23 -62.94 -41.25
C VAL A 501 -68.54 -61.83 -42.26
N LYS A 502 -69.14 -62.17 -43.39
CA LYS A 502 -69.57 -61.21 -44.43
C LYS A 502 -70.57 -60.18 -43.91
N ALA A 503 -71.52 -60.60 -43.07
CA ALA A 503 -72.50 -59.70 -42.46
C ALA A 503 -71.84 -58.77 -41.43
N HIS A 504 -70.92 -59.30 -40.62
CA HIS A 504 -70.14 -58.50 -39.68
C HIS A 504 -69.30 -57.42 -40.36
N MET A 505 -68.64 -57.75 -41.47
CA MET A 505 -67.84 -56.79 -42.23
C MET A 505 -68.71 -55.69 -42.86
N HIS A 506 -69.89 -56.03 -43.37
CA HIS A 506 -70.80 -55.03 -43.97
C HIS A 506 -71.40 -54.09 -42.91
N GLU A 507 -71.85 -54.62 -41.77
CA GLU A 507 -72.39 -53.80 -40.67
C GLU A 507 -71.31 -52.93 -40.01
N ALA A 508 -70.10 -53.45 -39.85
CA ALA A 508 -69.00 -52.67 -39.29
C ALA A 508 -68.51 -51.57 -40.24
N ALA A 509 -68.83 -51.64 -41.55
CA ALA A 509 -68.41 -50.65 -42.53
C ALA A 509 -69.16 -49.32 -42.42
N SER A 510 -70.41 -49.29 -41.93
CA SER A 510 -71.22 -48.06 -41.89
C SER A 510 -70.66 -47.00 -40.95
N ASP A 511 -70.06 -47.42 -39.85
CA ASP A 511 -69.44 -46.55 -38.83
C ASP A 511 -68.04 -47.05 -38.43
N ALA A 512 -67.27 -47.53 -39.41
CA ALA A 512 -65.99 -48.19 -39.18
C ALA A 512 -64.99 -47.33 -38.36
N ALA A 513 -64.99 -46.02 -38.58
CA ALA A 513 -64.14 -45.07 -37.86
C ALA A 513 -64.48 -44.93 -36.36
N LEU A 514 -65.77 -45.03 -36.00
CA LEU A 514 -66.23 -45.00 -34.61
C LEU A 514 -66.06 -46.38 -33.97
N LEU A 515 -66.59 -47.42 -34.62
CA LEU A 515 -66.66 -48.79 -34.09
C LEU A 515 -65.30 -49.48 -33.96
N SER A 516 -64.26 -49.00 -34.65
CA SER A 516 -62.89 -49.51 -34.53
C SER A 516 -62.14 -49.02 -33.29
N GLN A 517 -62.67 -48.00 -32.60
CA GLN A 517 -62.04 -47.39 -31.44
C GLN A 517 -62.45 -48.06 -30.12
N THR A 518 -61.58 -47.94 -29.12
CA THR A 518 -61.94 -48.17 -27.72
C THR A 518 -62.49 -46.89 -27.11
N LEU A 519 -63.32 -47.01 -26.08
CA LEU A 519 -63.95 -45.87 -25.40
C LEU A 519 -62.94 -44.78 -24.95
N SER A 520 -61.79 -45.20 -24.39
CA SER A 520 -60.72 -44.27 -23.95
C SER A 520 -60.07 -43.53 -25.12
N HIS A 521 -59.67 -44.25 -26.18
CA HIS A 521 -59.05 -43.66 -27.37
C HIS A 521 -60.00 -42.71 -28.12
N TRP A 522 -61.29 -43.05 -28.20
CA TRP A 522 -62.30 -42.15 -28.73
C TRP A 522 -62.42 -40.88 -27.87
N ALA A 523 -62.48 -41.02 -26.55
CA ALA A 523 -62.62 -39.86 -25.65
C ALA A 523 -61.46 -38.86 -25.78
N GLU A 524 -60.23 -39.35 -25.90
CA GLU A 524 -59.03 -38.51 -26.09
C GLU A 524 -59.05 -37.78 -27.43
N ASN A 525 -59.36 -38.48 -28.52
CA ASN A 525 -59.44 -37.87 -29.86
C ASN A 525 -60.57 -36.85 -29.94
N THR A 526 -61.75 -37.21 -29.42
CA THR A 526 -62.93 -36.35 -29.40
C THR A 526 -62.71 -35.10 -28.56
N GLN A 527 -62.00 -35.20 -27.44
CA GLN A 527 -61.60 -34.02 -26.67
C GLN A 527 -60.68 -33.11 -27.48
N GLY A 528 -59.67 -33.66 -28.16
CA GLY A 528 -58.78 -32.90 -29.04
C GLY A 528 -59.52 -32.18 -30.18
N ASP A 529 -60.45 -32.88 -30.84
CA ASP A 529 -61.25 -32.32 -31.93
C ASP A 529 -62.26 -31.27 -31.46
N LEU A 530 -62.88 -31.49 -30.29
CA LEU A 530 -63.73 -30.50 -29.66
C LEU A 530 -62.93 -29.21 -29.41
N MET A 531 -61.76 -29.30 -28.80
CA MET A 531 -60.94 -28.13 -28.49
C MET A 531 -60.45 -27.38 -29.74
N ARG A 532 -60.06 -28.10 -30.80
CA ARG A 532 -59.64 -27.49 -32.08
C ARG A 532 -60.75 -26.76 -32.82
N SER A 533 -61.99 -27.19 -32.63
CA SER A 533 -63.14 -26.69 -33.40
C SER A 533 -63.96 -25.62 -32.69
N LEU A 534 -63.71 -25.38 -31.40
CA LEU A 534 -64.41 -24.34 -30.64
C LEU A 534 -63.84 -22.93 -30.90
N PRO A 535 -64.72 -21.91 -31.01
CA PRO A 535 -64.30 -20.51 -30.96
C PRO A 535 -63.49 -20.19 -29.71
N GLU A 536 -62.52 -19.27 -29.82
CA GLU A 536 -61.60 -18.92 -28.71
C GLU A 536 -62.33 -18.57 -27.41
N ALA A 537 -63.41 -17.79 -27.49
CA ALA A 537 -64.18 -17.36 -26.32
C ALA A 537 -64.86 -18.53 -25.58
N LEU A 538 -65.27 -19.60 -26.28
CA LEU A 538 -65.79 -20.81 -25.63
C LEU A 538 -64.67 -21.73 -25.18
N ARG A 539 -63.61 -21.87 -25.99
CA ARG A 539 -62.45 -22.72 -25.69
C ARG A 539 -61.77 -22.28 -24.40
N SER A 540 -61.56 -20.99 -24.21
CA SER A 540 -60.96 -20.42 -22.99
C SER A 540 -61.74 -20.78 -21.73
N GLU A 541 -63.06 -20.85 -21.80
CA GLU A 541 -63.94 -21.17 -20.67
C GLU A 541 -64.06 -22.68 -20.37
N THR A 542 -63.47 -23.54 -21.20
CA THR A 542 -63.35 -24.98 -20.88
C THR A 542 -62.18 -25.29 -19.95
N ALA A 543 -61.20 -24.37 -19.85
CA ALA A 543 -60.01 -24.54 -19.03
C ALA A 543 -60.20 -24.12 -17.56
N ALA A 544 -61.13 -23.22 -17.28
CA ALA A 544 -61.39 -22.66 -15.96
C ALA A 544 -62.89 -22.67 -15.64
N ASP A 545 -63.25 -22.78 -14.35
CA ASP A 545 -64.65 -22.78 -13.96
C ASP A 545 -65.26 -21.36 -14.08
N LEU A 546 -66.48 -21.31 -14.60
CA LEU A 546 -67.34 -20.12 -14.55
C LEU A 546 -68.09 -20.08 -13.21
N PRO A 547 -68.38 -18.88 -12.68
CA PRO A 547 -69.16 -18.75 -11.45
C PRO A 547 -70.61 -19.22 -11.65
N ALA A 548 -71.40 -19.21 -10.58
CA ALA A 548 -72.79 -19.67 -10.63
C ALA A 548 -73.68 -18.81 -11.54
N HIS A 549 -73.40 -17.51 -11.68
CA HIS A 549 -74.19 -16.59 -12.48
C HIS A 549 -73.33 -15.56 -13.26
N PRO A 550 -73.72 -15.12 -14.47
CA PRO A 550 -72.99 -14.08 -15.21
C PRO A 550 -72.83 -12.75 -14.48
N CYS A 551 -73.81 -12.37 -13.65
CA CYS A 551 -73.71 -11.18 -12.79
C CYS A 551 -72.53 -11.26 -11.80
N ASP A 552 -72.09 -12.46 -11.42
CA ASP A 552 -70.99 -12.61 -10.47
C ASP A 552 -69.65 -12.24 -11.14
N LEU A 553 -69.50 -12.42 -12.46
CA LEU A 553 -68.36 -11.88 -13.22
C LEU A 553 -68.38 -10.35 -13.29
N LEU A 554 -69.55 -9.75 -13.48
CA LEU A 554 -69.69 -8.29 -13.46
C LEU A 554 -69.40 -7.72 -12.06
N ARG A 555 -69.80 -8.44 -11.01
CA ARG A 555 -69.48 -8.07 -9.62
C ARG A 555 -67.98 -8.15 -9.37
N ALA A 556 -67.34 -9.26 -9.75
CA ALA A 556 -65.91 -9.44 -9.62
C ALA A 556 -65.14 -8.33 -10.35
N ALA A 557 -65.57 -7.95 -11.57
CA ALA A 557 -64.96 -6.84 -12.29
C ALA A 557 -65.09 -5.50 -11.53
N ILE A 558 -66.32 -5.11 -11.17
CA ILE A 558 -66.61 -3.76 -10.66
C ILE A 558 -66.21 -3.56 -9.19
N VAL A 559 -66.31 -4.61 -8.37
CA VAL A 559 -66.13 -4.52 -6.91
C VAL A 559 -64.78 -5.06 -6.46
N ASP A 560 -64.27 -6.11 -7.10
CA ASP A 560 -63.03 -6.74 -6.68
C ASP A 560 -61.83 -6.32 -7.53
N GLU A 561 -61.89 -6.53 -8.85
CA GLU A 561 -60.80 -6.23 -9.76
C GLU A 561 -60.52 -4.73 -9.83
N LEU A 562 -61.56 -3.88 -9.91
CA LEU A 562 -61.40 -2.42 -9.95
C LEU A 562 -60.73 -1.86 -8.68
N PHE A 563 -61.14 -2.34 -7.51
CA PHE A 563 -60.58 -1.89 -6.23
C PHE A 563 -59.24 -2.57 -5.87
N ALA A 564 -58.81 -3.57 -6.64
CA ALA A 564 -57.47 -4.16 -6.49
C ALA A 564 -56.35 -3.28 -7.07
N PHE A 565 -56.69 -2.28 -7.90
CA PHE A 565 -55.73 -1.34 -8.49
C PHE A 565 -55.15 -0.37 -7.45
N ASN A 566 -53.89 0.03 -7.65
CA ASN A 566 -53.14 0.83 -6.68
C ASN A 566 -53.86 2.12 -6.22
N PRO A 567 -54.52 2.91 -7.10
CA PRO A 567 -55.24 4.11 -6.66
C PRO A 567 -56.37 3.86 -5.64
N PHE A 568 -56.91 2.64 -5.57
CA PHE A 568 -57.98 2.26 -4.66
C PHE A 568 -57.49 1.51 -3.41
N ARG A 569 -56.18 1.32 -3.21
CA ARG A 569 -55.65 0.57 -2.06
C ARG A 569 -55.54 1.39 -0.78
N GLY A 570 -55.59 2.72 -0.89
CA GLY A 570 -55.58 3.65 0.23
C GLY A 570 -56.98 4.16 0.54
N VAL A 571 -57.10 5.48 0.72
CA VAL A 571 -58.33 6.17 1.16
C VAL A 571 -59.52 5.88 0.24
N LEU A 572 -59.30 5.82 -1.07
CA LEU A 572 -60.36 5.55 -2.05
C LEU A 572 -60.93 4.13 -1.96
N GLY A 573 -60.27 3.22 -1.22
CA GLY A 573 -60.74 1.85 -0.98
C GLY A 573 -62.02 1.78 -0.15
N ASP A 574 -62.28 2.78 0.70
CA ASP A 574 -63.49 2.83 1.52
C ASP A 574 -64.78 2.97 0.68
N LEU A 575 -64.67 3.39 -0.58
CA LEU A 575 -65.79 3.41 -1.53
C LEU A 575 -66.26 2.01 -1.95
N LYS A 576 -65.44 0.96 -1.76
CA LYS A 576 -65.74 -0.41 -2.21
C LYS A 576 -67.06 -0.92 -1.65
N THR A 577 -67.31 -0.74 -0.37
CA THR A 577 -68.53 -1.23 0.30
C THR A 577 -69.78 -0.56 -0.27
N GLN A 578 -69.72 0.75 -0.51
CA GLN A 578 -70.82 1.50 -1.09
C GLN A 578 -71.07 1.11 -2.55
N THR A 579 -70.01 0.91 -3.35
CA THR A 579 -70.11 0.41 -4.73
C THR A 579 -70.66 -1.02 -4.78
N ALA A 580 -70.27 -1.88 -3.83
CA ALA A 580 -70.78 -3.24 -3.71
C ALA A 580 -72.28 -3.28 -3.44
N SER A 581 -72.76 -2.44 -2.51
CA SER A 581 -74.19 -2.30 -2.21
C SER A 581 -74.98 -1.79 -3.41
N ALA A 582 -74.47 -0.76 -4.10
CA ALA A 582 -75.11 -0.22 -5.30
C ALA A 582 -75.20 -1.29 -6.42
N PHE A 583 -74.19 -2.14 -6.56
CA PHE A 583 -74.22 -3.26 -7.48
C PHE A 583 -75.29 -4.29 -7.11
N ASP A 584 -75.33 -4.71 -5.83
CA ASP A 584 -76.26 -5.73 -5.34
C ASP A 584 -77.72 -5.28 -5.47
N ASP A 585 -77.99 -3.99 -5.31
CA ASP A 585 -79.31 -3.39 -5.52
C ASP A 585 -79.77 -3.46 -6.98
N VAL A 586 -78.87 -3.24 -7.95
CA VAL A 586 -79.21 -3.28 -9.38
C VAL A 586 -79.46 -4.72 -9.85
N VAL A 587 -78.77 -5.72 -9.29
CA VAL A 587 -78.89 -7.12 -9.71
C VAL A 587 -79.90 -7.95 -8.91
N ARG A 588 -80.63 -7.33 -7.98
CA ARG A 588 -81.60 -8.00 -7.08
C ARG A 588 -82.67 -8.79 -7.83
N GLU A 589 -83.13 -8.27 -8.97
CA GLU A 589 -84.17 -8.88 -9.84
C GLU A 589 -83.58 -9.45 -11.14
N ARG A 590 -82.35 -10.02 -11.09
CA ARG A 590 -81.67 -10.57 -12.28
C ARG A 590 -82.40 -11.78 -12.89
N ALA A 591 -82.38 -11.87 -14.23
CA ALA A 591 -82.91 -13.01 -14.96
C ALA A 591 -82.17 -14.31 -14.62
N ALA A 592 -82.90 -15.42 -14.48
CA ALA A 592 -82.31 -16.73 -14.19
C ALA A 592 -81.45 -17.27 -15.35
N LEU A 593 -80.43 -18.06 -15.03
CA LEU A 593 -79.65 -18.82 -16.01
C LEU A 593 -80.44 -20.05 -16.46
N ALA A 594 -80.40 -20.38 -17.75
CA ALA A 594 -81.06 -21.57 -18.29
C ALA A 594 -80.61 -22.87 -17.62
N GLU A 595 -81.50 -23.88 -17.61
CA GLU A 595 -81.21 -25.20 -17.04
C GLU A 595 -80.02 -25.87 -17.74
N ARG A 596 -79.25 -26.65 -16.97
CA ARG A 596 -78.06 -27.35 -17.46
C ARG A 596 -78.43 -28.51 -18.38
N THR A 597 -77.68 -28.71 -19.45
CA THR A 597 -77.78 -29.93 -20.25
C THR A 597 -77.32 -31.14 -19.44
N GLU A 598 -78.04 -32.25 -19.51
CA GLU A 598 -77.65 -33.48 -18.83
C GLU A 598 -76.54 -34.21 -19.58
N ILE A 599 -75.31 -34.15 -19.05
CA ILE A 599 -74.12 -34.73 -19.66
C ILE A 599 -73.70 -35.96 -18.84
N ARG A 600 -74.00 -37.15 -19.38
CA ARG A 600 -73.62 -38.44 -18.79
C ARG A 600 -72.79 -39.24 -19.80
N LEU A 601 -71.50 -39.38 -19.53
CA LEU A 601 -70.60 -40.22 -20.30
C LEU A 601 -70.27 -41.52 -19.55
N PRO A 602 -69.85 -42.58 -20.26
CA PRO A 602 -69.45 -43.84 -19.64
C PRO A 602 -68.16 -43.72 -18.82
N LYS A 603 -67.90 -44.70 -17.95
CA LYS A 603 -66.70 -44.72 -17.08
C LYS A 603 -65.42 -44.72 -17.93
N GLY A 604 -64.46 -43.86 -17.58
CA GLY A 604 -63.21 -43.68 -18.32
C GLY A 604 -63.19 -42.49 -19.30
N CYS A 605 -64.27 -41.69 -19.35
CA CYS A 605 -64.39 -40.46 -20.15
C CYS A 605 -64.46 -39.17 -19.30
N ASP A 606 -63.98 -39.20 -18.05
CA ASP A 606 -64.24 -38.14 -17.06
C ASP A 606 -63.76 -36.75 -17.51
N VAL A 607 -62.58 -36.68 -18.15
CA VAL A 607 -61.98 -35.43 -18.64
C VAL A 607 -62.81 -34.78 -19.74
N LEU A 608 -63.29 -35.58 -20.70
CA LEU A 608 -64.19 -35.10 -21.76
C LEU A 608 -65.54 -34.66 -21.15
N GLY A 609 -66.06 -35.42 -20.18
CA GLY A 609 -67.31 -35.10 -19.50
C GLY A 609 -67.27 -33.76 -18.78
N GLU A 610 -66.16 -33.46 -18.10
CA GLU A 610 -65.98 -32.17 -17.42
C GLU A 610 -65.80 -31.02 -18.42
N THR A 611 -65.05 -31.23 -19.49
CA THR A 611 -64.88 -30.26 -20.59
C THR A 611 -66.23 -29.88 -21.20
N MET A 612 -67.12 -30.86 -21.41
CA MET A 612 -68.45 -30.63 -21.96
C MET A 612 -69.38 -29.89 -20.99
N LYS A 613 -69.32 -30.15 -19.68
CA LYS A 613 -70.09 -29.40 -18.67
C LYS A 613 -69.69 -27.93 -18.61
N ARG A 614 -68.39 -27.66 -18.68
CA ARG A 614 -67.87 -26.28 -18.73
C ARG A 614 -68.29 -25.56 -20.00
N LEU A 615 -68.23 -26.26 -21.15
CA LEU A 615 -68.72 -25.74 -22.42
C LEU A 615 -70.22 -25.40 -22.38
N ASP A 616 -71.06 -26.28 -21.82
CA ASP A 616 -72.49 -26.03 -21.61
C ASP A 616 -72.72 -24.77 -20.75
N CYS A 617 -71.97 -24.61 -19.66
CA CYS A 617 -72.04 -23.42 -18.83
C CYS A 617 -71.67 -22.14 -19.60
N ALA A 618 -70.59 -22.17 -20.39
CA ALA A 618 -70.15 -21.04 -21.21
C ALA A 618 -71.17 -20.65 -22.29
N ILE A 619 -71.81 -21.63 -22.94
CA ILE A 619 -72.89 -21.40 -23.92
C ILE A 619 -74.08 -20.71 -23.23
N ARG A 620 -74.47 -21.18 -22.05
CA ARG A 620 -75.57 -20.57 -21.27
C ARG A 620 -75.23 -19.15 -20.82
N PHE A 621 -73.99 -18.89 -20.41
CA PHE A 621 -73.51 -17.54 -20.08
C PHE A 621 -73.54 -16.61 -21.30
N ALA A 622 -73.11 -17.09 -22.48
CA ALA A 622 -73.17 -16.32 -23.73
C ALA A 622 -74.61 -15.95 -24.10
N ARG A 623 -75.53 -16.94 -24.10
CA ARG A 623 -76.95 -16.72 -24.38
C ARG A 623 -77.60 -15.77 -23.37
N TRP A 624 -77.32 -15.95 -22.08
CA TRP A 624 -77.81 -15.05 -21.03
C TRP A 624 -77.32 -13.62 -21.26
N ARG A 625 -76.02 -13.44 -21.56
CA ARG A 625 -75.43 -12.13 -21.78
C ARG A 625 -75.99 -11.44 -23.03
N GLN A 626 -76.30 -12.18 -24.08
CA GLN A 626 -76.94 -11.65 -25.30
C GLN A 626 -78.39 -11.21 -25.03
N ALA A 627 -79.15 -12.00 -24.27
CA ALA A 627 -80.54 -11.69 -23.92
C ALA A 627 -80.68 -10.53 -22.91
N ASN A 628 -79.67 -10.30 -22.07
CA ASN A 628 -79.71 -9.33 -20.96
C ASN A 628 -78.73 -8.15 -21.15
N ASP A 629 -78.50 -7.71 -22.39
CA ASP A 629 -77.54 -6.63 -22.68
C ASP A 629 -77.92 -5.27 -22.08
N THR A 630 -79.22 -5.00 -21.96
CA THR A 630 -79.75 -3.80 -21.28
C THR A 630 -79.38 -3.79 -19.80
N LEU A 631 -79.55 -4.90 -19.08
CA LEU A 631 -79.17 -5.03 -17.67
C LEU A 631 -77.68 -4.81 -17.47
N ALA A 632 -76.82 -5.40 -18.31
CA ALA A 632 -75.38 -5.22 -18.22
C ALA A 632 -74.94 -3.76 -18.42
N ARG A 633 -75.61 -3.02 -19.33
CA ARG A 633 -75.39 -1.58 -19.50
C ARG A 633 -75.93 -0.77 -18.32
N ASP A 634 -77.08 -1.14 -17.77
CA ASP A 634 -77.69 -0.46 -16.62
C ASP A 634 -76.81 -0.58 -15.36
N ILE A 635 -76.22 -1.76 -15.13
CA ILE A 635 -75.23 -1.99 -14.06
C ILE A 635 -74.06 -1.03 -14.19
N VAL A 636 -73.45 -0.91 -15.38
CA VAL A 636 -72.33 0.02 -15.60
C VAL A 636 -72.77 1.47 -15.39
N ALA A 637 -73.92 1.87 -15.95
CA ALA A 637 -74.41 3.23 -15.84
C ALA A 637 -74.75 3.65 -14.41
N ARG A 638 -75.44 2.80 -13.64
CA ARG A 638 -75.94 3.15 -12.30
C ARG A 638 -74.93 2.94 -11.18
N VAL A 639 -73.97 2.04 -11.35
CA VAL A 639 -72.95 1.73 -10.33
C VAL A 639 -71.68 2.55 -10.55
N LEU A 640 -71.13 2.51 -11.77
CA LEU A 640 -69.91 3.25 -12.09
C LEU A 640 -70.21 4.70 -12.46
N GLY A 641 -71.32 4.97 -13.15
CA GLY A 641 -71.62 6.30 -13.69
C GLY A 641 -70.90 6.59 -14.99
N ARG A 642 -71.18 7.75 -15.57
CA ARG A 642 -70.51 8.26 -16.78
C ARG A 642 -69.76 9.56 -16.48
N MET A 643 -68.72 9.83 -17.26
CA MET A 643 -68.12 11.17 -17.26
C MET A 643 -69.14 12.18 -17.80
N PRO A 644 -69.41 13.28 -17.09
CA PRO A 644 -70.32 14.31 -17.56
C PRO A 644 -69.74 15.02 -18.79
N LYS A 645 -70.59 15.41 -19.74
CA LYS A 645 -70.19 16.31 -20.82
C LYS A 645 -69.99 17.72 -20.27
N ALA A 646 -69.21 18.55 -20.95
CA ALA A 646 -68.94 19.92 -20.51
C ALA A 646 -70.25 20.68 -20.22
N GLY A 647 -70.44 21.10 -18.97
CA GLY A 647 -71.63 21.82 -18.49
C GLY A 647 -72.74 20.94 -17.85
N GLU A 648 -72.62 19.61 -17.86
CA GLU A 648 -73.53 18.71 -17.14
C GLU A 648 -73.06 18.48 -15.69
N PRO A 649 -73.97 18.43 -14.69
CA PRO A 649 -73.60 18.11 -13.30
C PRO A 649 -73.19 16.63 -13.14
N SER A 650 -72.25 16.37 -12.21
CA SER A 650 -71.84 15.01 -11.83
C SER A 650 -72.96 14.24 -11.12
N GLU A 651 -73.08 12.94 -11.40
CA GLU A 651 -74.04 12.05 -10.74
C GLU A 651 -73.52 11.61 -9.38
N LYS A 652 -73.84 12.38 -8.33
CA LYS A 652 -73.28 12.25 -6.96
C LYS A 652 -73.39 10.88 -6.28
N THR A 653 -74.28 10.01 -6.75
CA THR A 653 -74.49 8.68 -6.18
C THR A 653 -73.59 7.61 -6.79
N THR A 654 -73.05 7.84 -7.99
CA THR A 654 -72.20 6.89 -8.74
C THR A 654 -70.74 6.98 -8.29
N LEU A 655 -69.94 5.94 -8.54
CA LEU A 655 -68.51 5.96 -8.22
C LEU A 655 -67.77 7.11 -8.94
N THR A 656 -68.04 7.31 -10.23
CA THR A 656 -67.43 8.41 -11.01
C THR A 656 -67.81 9.78 -10.44
N GLY A 657 -69.08 10.00 -10.08
CA GLY A 657 -69.51 11.28 -9.50
C GLY A 657 -68.87 11.59 -8.16
N LYS A 658 -68.74 10.58 -7.29
CA LYS A 658 -68.02 10.72 -6.00
C LYS A 658 -66.55 11.07 -6.18
N LEU A 659 -65.88 10.43 -7.14
CA LEU A 659 -64.47 10.72 -7.44
C LEU A 659 -64.29 12.13 -8.05
N LEU A 660 -65.23 12.60 -8.88
CA LEU A 660 -65.18 13.97 -9.43
C LEU A 660 -65.41 15.04 -8.35
N ASP A 661 -66.31 14.79 -7.39
CA ASP A 661 -66.52 15.69 -6.25
C ASP A 661 -65.25 15.77 -5.37
N LEU A 662 -64.60 14.63 -5.10
CA LEU A 662 -63.31 14.58 -4.41
C LEU A 662 -62.19 15.28 -5.20
N GLU A 663 -62.14 15.12 -6.53
CA GLU A 663 -61.17 15.81 -7.39
C GLU A 663 -61.39 17.33 -7.36
N GLY A 664 -62.65 17.79 -7.29
CA GLY A 664 -63.00 19.19 -7.09
C GLY A 664 -62.43 19.76 -5.79
N THR A 665 -62.56 19.01 -4.69
CA THR A 665 -61.97 19.37 -3.38
C THR A 665 -60.44 19.43 -3.44
N VAL A 666 -59.80 18.44 -4.07
CA VAL A 666 -58.33 18.43 -4.28
C VAL A 666 -57.87 19.64 -5.09
N LYS A 667 -58.55 19.95 -6.20
CA LYS A 667 -58.24 21.13 -7.04
C LYS A 667 -58.43 22.45 -6.28
N ALA A 668 -59.45 22.56 -5.44
CA ALA A 668 -59.69 23.75 -4.61
C ALA A 668 -58.61 23.94 -3.53
N ALA A 669 -58.08 22.84 -2.98
CA ALA A 669 -57.01 22.86 -1.97
C ALA A 669 -55.60 23.01 -2.57
N GLN A 670 -55.42 22.88 -3.89
CA GLN A 670 -54.13 22.94 -4.57
C GLN A 670 -53.26 24.17 -4.19
N PRO A 671 -53.80 25.41 -4.10
CA PRO A 671 -52.98 26.56 -3.71
C PRO A 671 -52.40 26.45 -2.29
N ILE A 672 -53.11 25.76 -1.38
CA ILE A 672 -52.65 25.51 -0.01
C ILE A 672 -51.52 24.48 -0.03
N SER A 673 -51.68 23.40 -0.81
CA SER A 673 -50.66 22.37 -1.01
C SER A 673 -49.37 22.95 -1.62
N ASP A 674 -49.49 23.83 -2.62
CA ASP A 674 -48.35 24.52 -3.22
C ASP A 674 -47.63 25.43 -2.19
N ALA A 675 -48.38 26.14 -1.34
CA ALA A 675 -47.81 26.95 -0.27
C ALA A 675 -47.06 26.12 0.78
N LEU A 676 -47.57 24.94 1.16
CA LEU A 676 -46.90 24.00 2.07
C LEU A 676 -45.59 23.46 1.47
N VAL A 677 -45.57 23.16 0.16
CA VAL A 677 -44.34 22.74 -0.55
C VAL A 677 -43.27 23.83 -0.47
N GLN A 678 -43.64 25.10 -0.70
CA GLN A 678 -42.70 26.21 -0.57
C GLN A 678 -42.24 26.42 0.87
N CYS A 679 -43.12 26.24 1.88
CA CYS A 679 -42.73 26.27 3.29
C CYS A 679 -41.68 25.20 3.61
N GLY A 680 -41.82 23.98 3.07
CA GLY A 680 -40.83 22.92 3.18
C GLY A 680 -39.48 23.32 2.57
N ARG A 681 -39.49 23.95 1.38
CA ARG A 681 -38.29 24.48 0.73
C ARG A 681 -37.62 25.57 1.56
N LEU A 682 -38.38 26.53 2.11
CA LEU A 682 -37.84 27.57 2.99
C LEU A 682 -37.08 26.98 4.18
N LYS A 683 -37.67 25.99 4.88
CA LYS A 683 -37.02 25.29 6.00
C LYS A 683 -35.72 24.58 5.55
N GLN A 684 -35.74 23.94 4.37
CA GLN A 684 -34.56 23.26 3.82
C GLN A 684 -33.43 24.24 3.45
N HIS A 685 -33.74 25.35 2.80
CA HIS A 685 -32.76 26.38 2.44
C HIS A 685 -32.20 27.06 3.69
N LEU A 686 -33.03 27.35 4.69
CA LEU A 686 -32.58 27.87 5.98
C LEU A 686 -31.64 26.88 6.70
N LYS A 687 -31.96 25.59 6.71
CA LYS A 687 -31.05 24.56 7.25
C LYS A 687 -29.70 24.53 6.52
N SER A 688 -29.72 24.64 5.19
CA SER A 688 -28.50 24.72 4.37
C SER A 688 -27.67 25.96 4.70
N ARG A 689 -28.33 27.11 4.90
CA ARG A 689 -27.71 28.35 5.35
C ARG A 689 -27.03 28.18 6.71
N ARG A 690 -27.75 27.65 7.71
CA ARG A 690 -27.21 27.39 9.07
C ARG A 690 -25.99 26.46 9.04
N ALA A 691 -26.02 25.42 8.22
CA ALA A 691 -24.88 24.52 8.05
C ALA A 691 -23.65 25.23 7.43
N ALA A 692 -23.87 26.14 6.47
CA ALA A 692 -22.78 26.94 5.90
C ALA A 692 -22.19 27.93 6.92
N GLU A 693 -23.02 28.57 7.74
CA GLU A 693 -22.59 29.48 8.82
C GLU A 693 -21.76 28.77 9.89
N LEU A 694 -22.24 27.61 10.34
CA LEU A 694 -21.50 26.77 11.28
C LEU A 694 -20.13 26.41 10.71
N ARG A 695 -20.07 25.97 9.45
CA ARG A 695 -18.80 25.60 8.83
C ARG A 695 -17.84 26.78 8.64
N LEU A 696 -18.36 27.98 8.35
CA LEU A 696 -17.54 29.20 8.32
C LEU A 696 -16.94 29.52 9.69
N SER A 697 -17.69 29.31 10.78
CA SER A 697 -17.18 29.49 12.14
C SER A 697 -16.10 28.46 12.50
N GLU A 698 -16.26 27.21 12.05
CA GLU A 698 -15.28 26.14 12.21
C GLU A 698 -13.98 26.43 11.45
N TYR A 699 -14.06 26.99 10.24
CA TYR A 699 -12.87 27.44 9.51
C TYR A 699 -12.13 28.58 10.23
N ALA A 700 -12.84 29.49 10.89
CA ALA A 700 -12.21 30.54 11.69
C ALA A 700 -11.45 29.95 12.90
N ILE A 701 -12.04 28.95 13.58
CA ILE A 701 -11.38 28.22 14.67
C ILE A 701 -10.14 27.49 14.15
N ALA A 702 -10.24 26.79 13.01
CA ALA A 702 -9.13 26.10 12.39
C ALA A 702 -8.01 27.05 11.97
N SER A 703 -8.34 28.21 11.40
CA SER A 703 -7.36 29.23 11.00
C SER A 703 -6.58 29.76 12.21
N ALA A 704 -7.26 30.03 13.33
CA ALA A 704 -6.62 30.45 14.58
C ALA A 704 -5.69 29.37 15.16
N ALA A 705 -6.15 28.11 15.20
CA ALA A 705 -5.34 26.98 15.67
C ALA A 705 -4.09 26.76 14.79
N LEU A 706 -4.23 26.87 13.46
CA LEU A 706 -3.11 26.77 12.53
C LEU A 706 -2.15 27.97 12.64
N ALA A 707 -2.65 29.16 12.96
CA ALA A 707 -1.79 30.31 13.23
C ALA A 707 -0.89 30.08 14.44
N ASN A 708 -1.45 29.53 15.53
CA ASN A 708 -0.69 29.14 16.72
C ASN A 708 0.30 28.01 16.42
N LEU A 709 -0.11 27.03 15.61
CA LEU A 709 0.76 25.91 15.24
C LEU A 709 1.95 26.34 14.37
N ALA A 710 1.79 27.36 13.52
CA ALA A 710 2.86 27.87 12.66
C ALA A 710 4.07 28.43 13.45
N VAL A 711 3.89 28.73 14.74
CA VAL A 711 4.96 29.17 15.66
C VAL A 711 5.97 28.07 15.92
N LEU A 712 5.63 26.78 15.74
CA LEU A 712 6.60 25.68 15.89
C LEU A 712 7.82 25.81 14.98
N GLY A 713 7.69 26.49 13.84
CA GLY A 713 8.85 26.79 12.98
C GLY A 713 9.88 27.72 13.65
N GLN A 714 9.47 28.55 14.62
CA GLN A 714 10.37 29.45 15.36
C GLN A 714 11.19 28.70 16.41
N LEU A 715 10.66 27.61 17.00
CA LEU A 715 11.43 26.75 17.90
C LEU A 715 12.65 26.15 17.21
N SER A 716 12.51 25.82 15.92
CA SER A 716 13.63 25.40 15.10
C SER A 716 14.67 26.52 14.98
N ASP A 717 14.26 27.75 14.66
CA ASP A 717 15.19 28.87 14.54
C ASP A 717 15.94 29.15 15.87
N GLU A 718 15.24 29.07 17.01
CA GLU A 718 15.83 29.23 18.35
C GLU A 718 16.86 28.14 18.68
N GLN A 719 16.57 26.89 18.30
CA GLN A 719 17.47 25.77 18.53
C GLN A 719 18.71 25.81 17.63
N VAL A 720 18.60 26.25 16.37
CA VAL A 720 19.75 26.54 15.50
C VAL A 720 20.65 27.57 16.16
N GLU A 721 20.05 28.68 16.61
CA GLU A 721 20.79 29.80 17.18
C GLU A 721 21.53 29.39 18.46
N GLN A 722 20.90 28.56 19.29
CA GLN A 722 21.52 28.03 20.50
C GLN A 722 22.69 27.07 20.18
N LEU A 723 22.49 26.15 19.23
CA LEU A 723 23.54 25.23 18.82
C LEU A 723 24.72 26.00 18.20
N ARG A 724 24.44 26.99 17.34
CA ARG A 724 25.43 27.90 16.77
C ARG A 724 26.26 28.60 17.85
N LYS A 725 25.61 29.21 18.85
CA LYS A 725 26.30 29.88 19.97
C LYS A 725 27.20 28.93 20.75
N THR A 726 26.77 27.68 20.93
CA THR A 726 27.53 26.65 21.66
C THR A 726 28.75 26.20 20.84
N LEU A 727 28.53 25.80 19.58
CA LEU A 727 29.58 25.29 18.70
C LEU A 727 30.60 26.36 18.28
N ARG A 728 30.20 27.63 18.21
CA ARG A 728 31.07 28.74 17.78
C ARG A 728 32.38 28.78 18.57
N LYS A 729 32.32 28.69 19.89
CA LYS A 729 33.50 28.78 20.75
C LYS A 729 34.40 27.55 20.54
N ASP A 730 33.81 26.36 20.62
CA ASP A 730 34.55 25.11 20.53
C ASP A 730 35.17 24.92 19.14
N ALA A 731 34.47 25.34 18.07
CA ALA A 731 35.00 25.33 16.70
C ALA A 731 36.16 26.31 16.50
N ALA A 732 36.11 27.50 17.11
CA ALA A 732 37.23 28.43 17.08
C ALA A 732 38.45 27.86 17.82
N ASP A 733 38.23 27.24 18.98
CA ASP A 733 39.26 26.58 19.78
C ASP A 733 39.91 25.41 19.00
N TRP A 734 39.12 24.55 18.36
CA TRP A 734 39.63 23.47 17.51
C TRP A 734 40.40 24.00 16.31
N ARG A 735 39.92 25.06 15.64
CA ARG A 735 40.60 25.67 14.49
C ARG A 735 41.98 26.17 14.86
N SER A 736 42.11 26.83 16.01
CA SER A 736 43.39 27.37 16.49
C SER A 736 44.47 26.30 16.71
N ARG A 737 44.06 25.05 16.94
CA ARG A 737 44.97 23.90 17.14
C ARG A 737 45.44 23.30 15.82
N ILE A 738 44.60 23.31 14.79
CA ILE A 738 44.88 22.65 13.51
C ILE A 738 45.38 23.60 12.41
N TYR A 739 45.18 24.91 12.55
CA TYR A 739 45.57 25.89 11.53
C TYR A 739 46.20 27.15 12.14
N LEU A 740 47.31 27.59 11.53
CA LEU A 740 47.87 28.93 11.74
C LEU A 740 48.14 29.58 10.39
N GLY A 741 47.73 30.85 10.24
CA GLY A 741 48.09 31.64 9.06
C GLY A 741 49.55 32.07 9.09
N ALA A 742 50.19 32.09 7.92
CA ALA A 742 51.60 32.48 7.79
C ALA A 742 51.85 33.98 8.09
N PHE A 743 50.87 34.85 7.82
CA PHE A 743 50.98 36.30 8.05
C PHE A 743 49.77 36.84 8.81
N PRO A 744 49.94 37.80 9.75
CA PRO A 744 48.85 38.37 10.54
C PRO A 744 47.66 38.87 9.72
N ASP A 745 47.92 39.56 8.59
CA ASP A 745 46.87 40.13 7.73
C ASP A 745 46.08 39.08 6.93
N THR A 746 46.54 37.82 6.93
CA THR A 746 45.88 36.68 6.27
C THR A 746 45.42 35.60 7.26
N ALA A 747 45.73 35.78 8.54
CA ALA A 747 45.37 34.90 9.63
C ALA A 747 43.95 35.23 10.11
N HIS A 748 42.96 34.93 9.28
CA HIS A 748 41.56 35.19 9.61
C HIS A 748 41.07 34.25 10.72
N GLU A 749 40.48 34.84 11.76
CA GLU A 749 39.87 34.14 12.88
C GLU A 749 38.47 33.66 12.50
N LEU A 750 38.10 32.42 12.87
CA LEU A 750 36.73 31.94 12.70
C LEU A 750 35.87 32.57 13.79
N ILE A 751 34.94 33.42 13.39
CA ILE A 751 34.06 34.12 14.33
C ILE A 751 32.64 33.59 14.32
N ASP A 752 32.17 32.94 13.25
CA ASP A 752 30.84 32.32 13.25
C ASP A 752 30.76 31.16 12.26
N ALA A 753 29.84 30.24 12.54
CA ALA A 753 29.45 29.16 11.66
C ALA A 753 27.92 29.22 11.51
N GLU A 754 27.47 30.01 10.55
CA GLU A 754 26.05 30.15 10.23
C GLU A 754 25.51 28.86 9.62
N MET A 755 24.32 28.47 10.05
CA MET A 755 23.62 27.31 9.52
C MET A 755 22.26 27.72 8.99
N GLY A 756 22.04 27.53 7.70
CA GLY A 756 20.75 27.70 7.07
C GLY A 756 19.78 26.59 7.48
N ARG A 757 18.47 26.87 7.36
CA ARG A 757 17.38 25.95 7.74
C ARG A 757 17.43 24.59 7.05
N LYS A 758 18.04 24.53 5.85
CA LYS A 758 18.19 23.32 5.04
C LYS A 758 19.56 22.63 5.19
N GLY A 759 20.42 23.12 6.09
CA GLY A 759 21.77 22.58 6.27
C GLY A 759 22.83 23.23 5.37
N GLU A 760 22.59 24.46 4.93
CA GLU A 760 23.64 25.31 4.36
C GLU A 760 24.60 25.70 5.48
N LEU A 761 25.91 25.51 5.28
CA LEU A 761 26.92 25.88 6.26
C LEU A 761 27.76 27.03 5.73
N ASP A 762 27.63 28.19 6.35
CA ASP A 762 28.41 29.40 6.05
C ASP A 762 29.40 29.66 7.19
N LEU A 763 30.63 29.98 6.82
CA LEU A 763 31.69 30.25 7.80
C LEU A 763 32.06 31.72 7.70
N LEU A 764 31.93 32.48 8.79
CA LEU A 764 32.37 33.87 8.85
C LEU A 764 33.72 33.95 9.52
N VAL A 765 34.63 34.67 8.86
CA VAL A 765 35.96 34.95 9.40
C VAL A 765 36.19 36.44 9.57
N GLN A 766 37.10 36.80 10.47
CA GLN A 766 37.44 38.18 10.77
C GLN A 766 38.96 38.41 10.69
N ALA A 767 39.34 39.58 10.15
CA ALA A 767 40.70 40.12 10.26
C ALA A 767 40.62 41.64 10.47
N GLY A 768 41.38 42.18 11.43
CA GLY A 768 41.42 43.64 11.68
C GLY A 768 40.07 44.27 12.01
N GLY A 769 39.13 43.52 12.61
CA GLY A 769 37.78 43.99 12.92
C GLY A 769 36.77 43.92 11.75
N VAL A 770 37.19 43.52 10.55
CA VAL A 770 36.32 43.34 9.37
C VAL A 770 35.97 41.87 9.20
N SER A 771 34.68 41.56 9.06
CA SER A 771 34.16 40.21 8.89
C SER A 771 33.69 39.95 7.47
N ALA A 772 33.96 38.76 6.93
CA ALA A 772 33.50 38.34 5.62
C ALA A 772 33.27 36.81 5.55
N PRO A 773 32.45 36.30 4.60
CA PRO A 773 32.32 34.87 4.37
C PRO A 773 33.66 34.23 3.94
N ALA A 774 34.03 33.14 4.59
CA ALA A 774 35.33 32.49 4.45
C ALA A 774 35.61 32.03 3.02
N GLN A 775 34.58 31.60 2.28
CA GLN A 775 34.70 31.14 0.89
C GLN A 775 35.25 32.22 -0.07
N HIS A 776 35.19 33.50 0.30
CA HIS A 776 35.63 34.61 -0.55
C HIS A 776 37.00 35.19 -0.17
N VAL A 777 37.45 35.00 1.07
CA VAL A 777 38.63 35.69 1.61
C VAL A 777 39.71 34.77 2.18
N THR A 778 39.41 33.48 2.36
CA THR A 778 40.37 32.50 2.90
C THR A 778 40.93 31.56 1.83
N ASN A 779 42.12 31.02 2.07
CA ASN A 779 42.69 29.97 1.22
C ASN A 779 42.02 28.61 1.51
N ALA A 780 42.28 27.62 0.65
CA ALA A 780 41.67 26.30 0.76
C ALA A 780 42.00 25.58 2.10
N SER A 781 43.25 25.67 2.57
CA SER A 781 43.67 25.06 3.84
C SER A 781 42.93 25.67 5.03
N ALA A 782 42.80 26.99 5.08
CA ALA A 782 42.02 27.71 6.07
C ALA A 782 40.55 27.31 6.03
N LEU A 783 39.93 27.21 4.85
CA LEU A 783 38.53 26.82 4.73
C LEU A 783 38.30 25.39 5.24
N ARG A 784 39.17 24.45 4.84
CA ARG A 784 39.11 23.04 5.29
C ARG A 784 39.37 22.91 6.78
N ALA A 785 40.32 23.66 7.33
CA ALA A 785 40.54 23.70 8.76
C ALA A 785 39.30 24.20 9.53
N SER A 786 38.62 25.24 9.07
CA SER A 786 37.36 25.67 9.72
C SER A 786 36.29 24.58 9.69
N LEU A 787 36.16 23.85 8.57
CA LEU A 787 35.21 22.75 8.44
C LEU A 787 35.54 21.58 9.39
N VAL A 788 36.81 21.17 9.43
CA VAL A 788 37.29 20.13 10.35
C VAL A 788 37.02 20.56 11.79
N ALA A 789 37.34 21.81 12.15
CA ALA A 789 37.15 22.31 13.50
C ALA A 789 35.67 22.36 13.91
N PHE A 790 34.78 22.80 13.01
CA PHE A 790 33.34 22.75 13.24
C PHE A 790 32.85 21.31 13.43
N PHE A 791 33.31 20.38 12.58
CA PHE A 791 32.99 18.96 12.71
C PHE A 791 33.43 18.38 14.07
N LEU A 792 34.66 18.66 14.51
CA LEU A 792 35.17 18.17 15.79
C LEU A 792 34.39 18.75 16.97
N ALA A 793 34.09 20.05 16.95
CA ALA A 793 33.23 20.68 17.95
C ALA A 793 31.83 20.06 17.99
N PHE A 794 31.26 19.77 16.82
CA PHE A 794 29.96 19.13 16.72
C PHE A 794 29.97 17.68 17.23
N TRP A 795 30.98 16.90 16.88
CA TRP A 795 31.17 15.54 17.40
C TRP A 795 31.29 15.55 18.93
N GLU A 796 32.12 16.45 19.48
CA GLU A 796 32.34 16.56 20.92
C GLU A 796 31.04 16.96 21.64
N TYR A 797 30.30 17.92 21.10
CA TYR A 797 28.98 18.31 21.60
C TYR A 797 28.00 17.14 21.61
N VAL A 798 27.88 16.40 20.50
CA VAL A 798 26.94 15.27 20.43
C VAL A 798 27.36 14.14 21.38
N LEU A 799 28.65 13.81 21.46
CA LEU A 799 29.13 12.77 22.37
C LEU A 799 28.90 13.15 23.84
N LYS A 800 29.02 14.44 24.18
CA LYS A 800 28.79 14.96 25.52
C LYS A 800 27.31 14.95 25.90
N GLU A 801 26.43 15.45 25.02
CA GLU A 801 25.01 15.67 25.33
C GLU A 801 24.13 14.45 25.05
N ARG A 802 24.54 13.56 24.12
CA ARG A 802 23.73 12.41 23.67
C ARG A 802 24.42 11.05 23.76
N GLY A 803 25.72 11.01 24.07
CA GLY A 803 26.52 9.78 23.95
C GLY A 803 26.68 9.34 22.49
N GLY A 804 27.11 8.10 22.26
CA GLY A 804 27.31 7.55 20.92
C GLY A 804 28.62 6.78 20.77
N LEU A 805 29.11 6.74 19.53
CA LEU A 805 30.43 6.16 19.24
C LEU A 805 31.51 7.17 19.60
N MET A 806 32.47 6.76 20.42
CA MET A 806 33.73 7.49 20.61
C MET A 806 34.63 7.41 19.37
N LEU A 807 34.29 6.55 18.43
CA LEU A 807 35.04 6.25 17.22
C LEU A 807 35.06 7.46 16.26
N LEU A 808 36.25 7.82 15.79
CA LEU A 808 36.49 8.69 14.64
C LEU A 808 37.35 7.96 13.62
N VAL A 809 36.80 7.77 12.42
CA VAL A 809 37.47 7.14 11.28
C VAL A 809 37.99 8.22 10.33
N LEU A 810 39.32 8.34 10.22
CA LEU A 810 39.98 9.40 9.45
C LEU A 810 40.79 8.80 8.30
N ASP A 811 40.31 8.98 7.06
CA ASP A 811 41.00 8.50 5.84
C ASP A 811 41.87 9.60 5.25
N ASP A 812 43.20 9.44 5.31
CA ASP A 812 44.18 10.42 4.81
C ASP A 812 43.87 11.89 5.22
N PRO A 813 43.63 12.18 6.52
CA PRO A 813 43.14 13.50 6.95
C PRO A 813 44.13 14.64 6.67
N GLN A 814 45.41 14.32 6.48
CA GLN A 814 46.46 15.28 6.12
C GLN A 814 46.28 15.93 4.73
N GLU A 815 45.52 15.30 3.82
CA GLU A 815 45.23 15.84 2.48
C GLU A 815 44.39 17.12 2.51
N LEU A 816 43.70 17.38 3.62
CA LEU A 816 42.83 18.55 3.78
C LEU A 816 43.62 19.85 3.94
N LEU A 817 44.90 19.78 4.30
CA LEU A 817 45.72 20.91 4.72
C LEU A 817 47.04 20.98 3.94
N ASP A 818 47.61 22.19 3.90
CA ASP A 818 48.96 22.48 3.42
C ASP A 818 50.04 21.92 4.37
N ASP A 819 51.26 21.78 3.83
CA ASP A 819 52.36 21.05 4.49
C ASP A 819 52.62 21.52 5.93
N GLU A 820 52.61 22.83 6.20
CA GLU A 820 52.86 23.38 7.53
C GLU A 820 51.74 23.06 8.55
N ASN A 821 50.49 22.92 8.10
CA ASN A 821 49.36 22.63 8.98
C ASN A 821 49.06 21.13 9.10
N ARG A 822 49.67 20.27 8.27
CA ARG A 822 49.63 18.80 8.47
C ARG A 822 50.24 18.38 9.81
N GLU A 823 51.35 19.00 10.20
CA GLU A 823 51.99 18.73 11.50
C GLU A 823 51.09 19.18 12.67
N ARG A 824 50.39 20.30 12.51
CA ARG A 824 49.42 20.77 13.50
C ARG A 824 48.23 19.83 13.64
N LEU A 825 47.71 19.34 12.52
CA LEU A 825 46.64 18.34 12.53
C LEU A 825 47.09 17.05 13.21
N ALA A 826 48.32 16.59 12.94
CA ALA A 826 48.90 15.44 13.65
C ALA A 826 48.95 15.71 15.16
N ALA A 827 49.46 16.88 15.58
CA ALA A 827 49.51 17.27 16.99
C ALA A 827 48.12 17.35 17.66
N ALA A 828 47.08 17.74 16.90
CA ALA A 828 45.71 17.85 17.39
C ALA A 828 45.02 16.50 17.65
N LEU A 829 45.57 15.38 17.16
CA LEU A 829 45.03 14.05 17.46
C LEU A 829 45.18 13.69 18.96
N ALA A 830 46.23 14.16 19.63
CA ALA A 830 46.40 13.90 21.06
C ALA A 830 45.31 14.57 21.93
N PRO A 831 44.99 15.86 21.73
CA PRO A 831 43.81 16.46 22.32
C PRO A 831 42.49 15.74 22.03
N LEU A 832 42.29 15.17 20.84
CA LEU A 832 41.07 14.41 20.54
C LEU A 832 40.97 13.14 21.38
N VAL A 833 42.08 12.40 21.52
CA VAL A 833 42.12 11.25 22.43
C VAL A 833 41.85 11.67 23.87
N ALA A 834 42.41 12.81 24.31
CA ALA A 834 42.13 13.37 25.63
C ALA A 834 40.65 13.78 25.82
N ALA A 835 39.95 14.11 24.72
CA ALA A 835 38.50 14.33 24.69
C ALA A 835 37.70 13.01 24.59
N ASN A 836 38.33 11.85 24.85
CA ASN A 836 37.77 10.50 24.77
C ASN A 836 37.47 10.00 23.35
N ALA A 837 38.17 10.49 22.33
CA ALA A 837 38.07 9.90 21.00
C ALA A 837 38.81 8.55 20.93
N GLN A 838 38.23 7.59 20.23
CA GLN A 838 38.96 6.46 19.65
C GLN A 838 39.24 6.77 18.19
N LEU A 839 40.51 6.93 17.84
CA LEU A 839 40.93 7.33 16.51
C LEU A 839 41.40 6.11 15.71
N ILE A 840 40.85 5.92 14.52
CA ILE A 840 41.39 5.02 13.50
C ILE A 840 41.80 5.88 12.31
N VAL A 841 43.11 6.04 12.13
CA VAL A 841 43.69 6.95 11.13
C VAL A 841 44.42 6.13 10.08
N THR A 842 44.16 6.40 8.81
CA THR A 842 45.01 5.91 7.71
C THR A 842 45.84 7.06 7.16
N SER A 843 47.07 6.77 6.77
CA SER A 843 47.88 7.74 6.03
C SER A 843 48.86 7.05 5.08
N TYR A 844 49.09 7.65 3.91
CA TYR A 844 50.20 7.28 3.04
C TYR A 844 51.46 8.14 3.25
N ASP A 845 51.37 9.24 4.01
CA ASP A 845 52.46 10.20 4.21
C ASP A 845 53.34 9.79 5.43
N PRO A 846 54.60 9.35 5.21
CA PRO A 846 55.48 8.94 6.28
C PRO A 846 55.84 10.08 7.24
N ARG A 847 55.81 11.36 6.78
CA ARG A 847 56.09 12.49 7.66
C ARG A 847 54.97 12.66 8.67
N PHE A 848 53.73 12.71 8.19
CA PHE A 848 52.55 12.75 9.05
C PHE A 848 52.52 11.56 10.02
N CYS A 849 52.75 10.33 9.54
CA CYS A 849 52.84 9.14 10.39
C CYS A 849 53.95 9.25 11.45
N GLY A 850 55.11 9.78 11.06
CA GLY A 850 56.23 10.04 11.97
C GLY A 850 55.91 11.05 13.08
N HIS A 851 55.09 12.07 12.80
CA HIS A 851 54.59 12.99 13.82
C HIS A 851 53.57 12.32 14.74
N VAL A 852 52.60 11.59 14.17
CA VAL A 852 51.55 10.91 14.95
C VAL A 852 52.12 9.85 15.88
N SER A 853 53.05 9.01 15.39
CA SER A 853 53.67 7.93 16.19
C SER A 853 54.45 8.41 17.42
N ARG A 854 54.81 9.70 17.49
CA ARG A 854 55.55 10.31 18.60
C ARG A 854 54.65 11.06 19.59
N LEU A 855 53.34 11.07 19.37
CA LEU A 855 52.41 11.78 20.25
C LEU A 855 52.38 11.14 21.65
N PRO A 856 52.32 11.95 22.73
CA PRO A 856 52.21 11.45 24.09
C PRO A 856 50.76 11.02 24.37
N ILE A 857 50.39 9.81 23.96
CA ILE A 857 49.05 9.24 24.15
C ILE A 857 49.04 8.27 25.34
N PRO A 858 48.13 8.45 26.33
CA PRO A 858 47.88 7.44 27.37
C PRO A 858 47.49 6.11 26.72
N ASP A 859 47.97 4.99 27.25
CA ASP A 859 47.82 3.63 26.67
C ASP A 859 48.55 3.38 25.33
N GLY A 860 49.26 4.38 24.81
CA GLY A 860 50.14 4.25 23.64
C GLY A 860 49.43 4.47 22.29
N ILE A 861 50.14 4.10 21.22
CA ILE A 861 49.68 4.19 19.83
C ILE A 861 49.91 2.85 19.17
N GLU A 862 48.89 2.33 18.49
CA GLU A 862 48.99 1.14 17.67
C GLU A 862 49.36 1.56 16.24
N HIS A 863 50.66 1.58 15.93
CA HIS A 863 51.17 1.96 14.61
C HIS A 863 51.49 0.70 13.78
N LEU A 864 50.79 0.55 12.66
CA LEU A 864 50.84 -0.62 11.79
C LEU A 864 51.03 -0.21 10.32
N GLU A 865 51.94 -0.87 9.62
CA GLU A 865 52.07 -0.80 8.18
C GLU A 865 51.13 -1.82 7.52
N VAL A 866 50.33 -1.37 6.55
CA VAL A 866 49.36 -2.18 5.80
C VAL A 866 49.99 -2.67 4.49
N HIS A 867 50.03 -3.99 4.32
CA HIS A 867 50.48 -4.67 3.11
C HIS A 867 49.30 -5.23 2.30
N PRO A 868 49.27 -5.06 0.97
CA PRO A 868 48.14 -5.45 0.14
C PRO A 868 47.86 -6.96 0.17
N ALA A 869 46.60 -7.33 0.04
CA ALA A 869 46.22 -8.69 -0.35
C ALA A 869 46.74 -8.99 -1.76
N THR A 870 47.40 -10.13 -1.92
CA THR A 870 48.02 -10.60 -3.16
C THR A 870 47.56 -12.02 -3.50
N ARG A 871 48.09 -12.61 -4.58
CA ARG A 871 47.70 -13.96 -4.99
C ARG A 871 48.13 -15.01 -3.98
N GLN A 872 49.35 -14.88 -3.47
CA GLN A 872 49.95 -15.84 -2.53
C GLN A 872 49.47 -15.59 -1.10
N GLN A 873 49.13 -14.33 -0.79
CA GLN A 873 48.59 -13.92 0.50
C GLN A 873 47.24 -13.25 0.28
N PRO A 874 46.16 -14.05 0.20
CA PRO A 874 44.87 -13.56 -0.25
C PRO A 874 44.14 -12.67 0.76
N VAL A 875 44.80 -12.25 1.83
CA VAL A 875 44.29 -11.38 2.89
C VAL A 875 45.34 -10.30 3.20
N VAL A 876 44.89 -9.07 3.44
CA VAL A 876 45.75 -7.95 3.87
C VAL A 876 46.48 -8.31 5.16
N ARG A 877 47.74 -7.89 5.27
CA ARG A 877 48.57 -8.08 6.47
C ARG A 877 48.94 -6.73 7.08
N THR A 878 49.04 -6.70 8.40
CA THR A 878 49.51 -5.56 9.16
C THR A 878 50.78 -5.93 9.91
N THR A 879 51.82 -5.10 9.83
CA THR A 879 53.11 -5.32 10.51
C THR A 879 53.58 -4.08 11.24
N PRO A 880 54.38 -4.19 12.30
CA PRO A 880 55.00 -3.01 12.88
C PRO A 880 55.92 -2.33 11.84
N PRO A 881 55.78 -1.01 11.60
CA PRO A 881 56.69 -0.27 10.73
C PRO A 881 58.02 0.00 11.44
N LEU A 882 59.05 0.38 10.68
CA LEU A 882 60.39 0.62 11.22
C LEU A 882 60.43 1.56 12.45
N PRO A 883 59.72 2.72 12.48
CA PRO A 883 59.70 3.59 13.66
C PRO A 883 59.12 2.93 14.92
N ALA A 884 58.13 2.04 14.77
CA ALA A 884 57.57 1.30 15.89
C ALA A 884 58.57 0.25 16.44
N ILE A 885 59.36 -0.37 15.55
CA ILE A 885 60.42 -1.30 15.92
C ILE A 885 61.56 -0.56 16.63
N GLU A 886 61.93 0.63 16.17
CA GLU A 886 62.90 1.52 16.82
C GLU A 886 62.45 1.92 18.23
N LEU A 887 61.16 2.17 18.45
CA LEU A 887 60.61 2.43 19.79
C LEU A 887 60.74 1.21 20.71
N ARG A 888 60.45 0.01 20.20
CA ARG A 888 60.62 -1.26 20.95
C ARG A 888 62.08 -1.51 21.28
N LYS A 889 62.99 -1.25 20.34
CA LYS A 889 64.44 -1.25 20.57
C LYS A 889 64.83 -0.28 21.68
N GLY A 890 64.31 0.95 21.66
CA GLY A 890 64.59 1.95 22.70
C GLY A 890 64.15 1.48 24.10
N ARG A 891 63.01 0.79 24.22
CA ARG A 891 62.56 0.17 25.48
C ARG A 891 63.52 -0.93 25.95
N PHE A 892 63.98 -1.78 25.04
CA PHE A 892 65.00 -2.78 25.32
C PHE A 892 66.35 -2.16 25.69
N GLU A 893 66.76 -1.05 25.05
CA GLU A 893 68.00 -0.35 25.36
C GLU A 893 67.96 0.36 26.71
N ALA A 894 66.78 0.80 27.16
CA ALA A 894 66.57 1.39 28.48
C ALA A 894 66.79 0.38 29.63
N ASP A 895 66.47 -0.89 29.42
CA ASP A 895 66.84 -2.00 30.31
C ASP A 895 67.18 -3.27 29.53
N ARG A 896 68.47 -3.48 29.26
CA ARG A 896 68.98 -4.61 28.47
C ARG A 896 68.84 -5.97 29.15
N ASN A 897 68.44 -6.02 30.42
CA ASN A 897 68.20 -7.27 31.15
C ASN A 897 66.72 -7.66 31.15
N ALA A 898 65.83 -6.77 30.72
CA ALA A 898 64.41 -7.04 30.69
C ALA A 898 64.05 -8.01 29.55
N GLU A 899 63.55 -9.19 29.93
CA GLU A 899 63.22 -10.27 28.99
C GLU A 899 62.10 -9.90 28.02
N GLU A 900 61.03 -9.25 28.49
CA GLU A 900 59.86 -8.95 27.66
C GLU A 900 60.14 -7.87 26.60
N PRO A 901 60.77 -6.72 26.92
CA PRO A 901 61.21 -5.77 25.89
C PRO A 901 62.16 -6.37 24.85
N ALA A 902 63.05 -7.28 25.27
CA ALA A 902 63.96 -7.98 24.37
C ALA A 902 63.19 -8.89 23.40
N ARG A 903 62.24 -9.68 23.91
CA ARG A 903 61.36 -10.56 23.12
C ARG A 903 60.51 -9.75 22.14
N ASP A 904 59.90 -8.68 22.60
CA ASP A 904 59.10 -7.79 21.75
C ASP A 904 59.92 -7.21 20.61
N PHE A 905 61.14 -6.75 20.87
CA PHE A 905 62.03 -6.25 19.82
C PHE A 905 62.38 -7.37 18.80
N ALA A 906 62.77 -8.56 19.28
CA ALA A 906 63.12 -9.69 18.42
C ALA A 906 61.94 -10.19 17.57
N ASP A 907 60.76 -10.32 18.16
CA ASP A 907 59.52 -10.74 17.46
C ASP A 907 59.15 -9.73 16.38
N SER A 908 59.31 -8.42 16.66
CA SER A 908 59.05 -7.36 15.69
C SER A 908 59.99 -7.40 14.50
N CYS A 909 61.29 -7.61 14.75
CA CYS A 909 62.29 -7.78 13.70
C CYS A 909 61.94 -8.96 12.79
N ARG A 910 61.56 -10.11 13.37
CA ARG A 910 61.14 -11.28 12.61
C ARG A 910 59.95 -10.95 11.71
N VAL A 911 58.86 -10.45 12.29
CA VAL A 911 57.63 -10.14 11.54
C VAL A 911 57.92 -9.17 10.41
N PHE A 912 58.74 -8.15 10.66
CA PHE A 912 59.15 -7.18 9.66
C PHE A 912 59.95 -7.81 8.50
N PHE A 913 61.00 -8.59 8.82
CA PHE A 913 61.82 -9.25 7.81
C PHE A 913 61.00 -10.20 6.95
N GLU A 914 60.25 -11.11 7.57
CA GLU A 914 59.48 -12.14 6.88
C GLU A 914 58.36 -11.53 6.04
N ALA A 915 57.70 -10.47 6.52
CA ALA A 915 56.66 -9.80 5.75
C ALA A 915 57.20 -9.07 4.52
N LYS A 916 58.24 -8.23 4.69
CA LYS A 916 58.81 -7.42 3.60
C LYS A 916 59.50 -8.30 2.56
N LEU A 917 60.26 -9.32 2.98
CA LEU A 917 60.88 -10.28 2.07
C LEU A 917 59.83 -11.12 1.35
N GLY A 918 58.76 -11.53 2.06
CA GLY A 918 57.60 -12.18 1.46
C GLY A 918 57.01 -11.38 0.30
N ASN A 919 56.77 -10.07 0.50
CA ASN A 919 56.24 -9.20 -0.55
C ASN A 919 57.17 -9.10 -1.77
N MET A 920 58.49 -9.29 -1.61
CA MET A 920 59.44 -9.28 -2.74
C MET A 920 59.27 -10.50 -3.64
N PHE A 921 58.98 -11.67 -3.07
CA PHE A 921 58.75 -12.92 -3.80
C PHE A 921 57.29 -13.14 -4.19
N ASP A 922 56.43 -12.19 -3.87
CA ASP A 922 55.03 -12.16 -4.27
C ASP A 922 54.88 -11.70 -5.73
N ASP A 923 55.38 -12.56 -6.62
CA ASP A 923 55.42 -12.39 -8.07
C ASP A 923 55.10 -13.74 -8.74
N PRO A 924 54.34 -13.78 -9.86
CA PRO A 924 54.09 -15.01 -10.61
C PRO A 924 55.36 -15.81 -10.93
N ALA A 925 56.48 -15.16 -11.23
CA ALA A 925 57.77 -15.80 -11.51
C ALA A 925 58.35 -16.57 -10.31
N HIS A 926 57.79 -16.38 -9.12
CA HIS A 926 58.21 -17.02 -7.87
C HIS A 926 57.09 -17.85 -7.22
N ALA A 927 55.93 -17.97 -7.86
CA ALA A 927 54.75 -18.66 -7.31
C ALA A 927 55.02 -20.11 -6.90
N ALA A 928 55.72 -20.89 -7.73
CA ALA A 928 56.04 -22.29 -7.43
C ALA A 928 56.88 -22.43 -6.15
N TRP A 929 57.81 -21.49 -5.90
CA TRP A 929 58.63 -21.50 -4.69
C TRP A 929 57.81 -21.10 -3.47
N ALA A 930 57.00 -20.05 -3.57
CA ALA A 930 56.17 -19.57 -2.47
C ALA A 930 55.14 -20.62 -2.03
N ILE A 931 54.58 -21.38 -2.98
CA ILE A 931 53.61 -22.46 -2.67
C ILE A 931 54.29 -23.63 -1.96
N ALA A 932 55.54 -23.96 -2.33
CA ALA A 932 56.31 -24.99 -1.66
C ALA A 932 56.80 -24.57 -0.26
N ASN A 933 56.76 -23.26 0.06
CA ASN A 933 57.26 -22.69 1.32
C ASN A 933 56.18 -21.74 1.89
N PRO A 934 55.08 -22.28 2.44
CA PRO A 934 53.94 -21.46 2.89
C PRO A 934 54.24 -20.58 4.11
N ASP A 935 55.22 -20.97 4.93
CA ASP A 935 55.68 -20.19 6.09
C ASP A 935 57.22 -20.09 6.10
N PRO A 936 57.80 -19.28 5.20
CA PRO A 936 59.25 -19.20 5.02
C PRO A 936 59.89 -18.39 6.16
N THR A 937 60.84 -19.00 6.86
CA THR A 937 61.69 -18.29 7.84
C THR A 937 62.63 -17.29 7.16
N LEU A 938 63.22 -16.35 7.92
CA LEU A 938 64.29 -15.49 7.42
C LEU A 938 65.41 -16.28 6.70
N ALA A 939 65.83 -17.43 7.25
CA ALA A 939 66.85 -18.27 6.63
C ALA A 939 66.40 -18.80 5.26
N THR A 940 65.13 -19.19 5.15
CA THR A 940 64.51 -19.68 3.91
C THR A 940 64.51 -18.61 2.83
N PHE A 941 64.15 -17.37 3.18
CA PHE A 941 64.24 -16.23 2.27
C PHE A 941 65.69 -15.93 1.85
N VAL A 942 66.64 -15.90 2.78
CA VAL A 942 68.04 -15.64 2.47
C VAL A 942 68.58 -16.69 1.50
N GLN A 943 68.32 -17.98 1.74
CA GLN A 943 68.72 -19.07 0.85
C GLN A 943 68.13 -18.92 -0.54
N ARG A 944 66.90 -18.42 -0.66
CA ARG A 944 66.26 -18.12 -1.95
C ARG A 944 66.88 -16.90 -2.64
N LEU A 945 67.25 -15.85 -1.90
CA LEU A 945 67.88 -14.64 -2.44
C LEU A 945 69.32 -14.89 -2.92
N ARG A 946 70.14 -15.70 -2.22
CA ARG A 946 71.58 -15.79 -2.53
C ARG A 946 71.88 -16.16 -3.99
N PRO A 947 71.22 -17.16 -4.61
CA PRO A 947 71.43 -17.49 -6.02
C PRO A 947 71.02 -16.36 -6.97
N GLN A 948 69.91 -15.68 -6.71
CA GLN A 948 69.38 -14.57 -7.52
C GLN A 948 70.35 -13.38 -7.59
N VAL A 949 71.12 -13.16 -6.51
CA VAL A 949 72.09 -12.07 -6.42
C VAL A 949 73.47 -12.46 -6.93
N LYS A 950 73.89 -13.73 -6.80
CA LYS A 950 75.23 -14.21 -7.17
C LYS A 950 75.36 -14.66 -8.63
N ALA A 951 74.32 -15.25 -9.22
CA ALA A 951 74.37 -15.85 -10.55
C ALA A 951 73.83 -14.90 -11.63
N GLY A 952 74.58 -13.83 -11.95
CA GLY A 952 74.20 -12.87 -12.99
C GLY A 952 72.91 -12.11 -12.66
N PRO A 953 72.93 -11.20 -11.66
CA PRO A 953 71.71 -10.61 -11.11
C PRO A 953 70.94 -9.82 -12.17
N GLN A 954 69.67 -10.17 -12.38
CA GLN A 954 68.75 -9.50 -13.32
C GLN A 954 67.65 -8.75 -12.57
N GLY A 955 67.04 -7.75 -13.23
CA GLY A 955 65.92 -6.99 -12.67
C GLY A 955 66.28 -6.26 -11.37
N MET A 956 65.37 -6.26 -10.39
CA MET A 956 65.56 -5.58 -9.10
C MET A 956 66.74 -6.11 -8.28
N PHE A 957 67.09 -7.39 -8.42
CA PHE A 957 68.16 -8.05 -7.66
C PHE A 957 69.57 -7.58 -8.06
N SER A 958 69.70 -6.81 -9.14
CA SER A 958 70.97 -6.16 -9.56
C SER A 958 71.38 -4.98 -8.69
N ALA A 959 70.45 -4.42 -7.91
CA ALA A 959 70.74 -3.27 -7.05
C ALA A 959 71.70 -3.64 -5.91
N HIS A 960 72.64 -2.73 -5.62
CA HIS A 960 73.72 -2.94 -4.65
C HIS A 960 73.22 -3.34 -3.24
N VAL A 961 72.05 -2.87 -2.85
CA VAL A 961 71.45 -3.16 -1.54
C VAL A 961 71.19 -4.68 -1.33
N PHE A 962 70.76 -5.41 -2.36
CA PHE A 962 70.54 -6.85 -2.26
C PHE A 962 71.84 -7.62 -2.03
N ARG A 963 72.94 -7.16 -2.66
CA ARG A 963 74.27 -7.71 -2.46
C ARG A 963 74.81 -7.42 -1.06
N ARG A 964 74.53 -6.24 -0.49
CA ARG A 964 74.88 -5.93 0.90
C ARG A 964 74.13 -6.83 1.88
N PHE A 965 72.83 -6.99 1.69
CA PHE A 965 72.00 -7.84 2.55
C PHE A 965 72.45 -9.30 2.52
N VAL A 966 72.53 -9.93 1.33
CA VAL A 966 72.90 -11.35 1.21
C VAL A 966 74.30 -11.69 1.75
N ASN A 967 75.24 -10.73 1.71
CA ASN A 967 76.61 -10.93 2.20
C ASN A 967 76.81 -10.48 3.66
N HIS A 968 75.75 -10.04 4.35
CA HIS A 968 75.84 -9.63 5.75
C HIS A 968 76.25 -10.83 6.63
N SER A 969 77.26 -10.65 7.49
CA SER A 969 77.82 -11.73 8.34
C SER A 969 76.76 -12.34 9.26
N ALA A 970 75.85 -11.52 9.78
CA ALA A 970 74.72 -11.96 10.60
C ALA A 970 73.72 -12.88 9.89
N LEU A 971 73.77 -13.00 8.56
CA LEU A 971 72.93 -13.94 7.80
C LEU A 971 73.67 -15.22 7.40
N ALA A 972 74.89 -15.44 7.88
CA ALA A 972 75.61 -16.70 7.68
C ALA A 972 74.87 -17.87 8.33
N ASP A 973 75.02 -19.06 7.76
CA ASP A 973 74.36 -20.26 8.28
C ASP A 973 74.87 -20.55 9.70
N GLY A 974 73.94 -20.69 10.67
CA GLY A 974 74.26 -20.90 12.08
C GLY A 974 74.61 -19.63 12.87
N SER A 975 74.43 -18.42 12.32
CA SER A 975 74.66 -17.18 13.06
C SER A 975 73.70 -17.02 14.26
N PRO A 976 74.08 -16.23 15.29
CA PRO A 976 73.20 -15.89 16.41
C PRO A 976 71.87 -15.26 15.98
N VAL A 977 71.88 -14.39 14.96
CA VAL A 977 70.67 -13.75 14.42
C VAL A 977 69.73 -14.79 13.79
N ILE A 978 70.24 -15.70 12.96
CA ILE A 978 69.41 -16.74 12.34
C ILE A 978 68.82 -17.68 13.41
N ALA A 979 69.60 -18.03 14.42
CA ALA A 979 69.11 -18.83 15.55
C ALA A 979 68.01 -18.10 16.33
N LEU A 980 68.18 -16.81 16.61
CA LEU A 980 67.21 -15.98 17.31
C LEU A 980 65.91 -15.82 16.52
N MET A 981 65.98 -15.48 15.23
CA MET A 981 64.80 -15.34 14.36
C MET A 981 64.05 -16.68 14.20
N ASN A 982 64.76 -17.80 14.11
CA ASN A 982 64.12 -19.13 14.09
C ASN A 982 63.44 -19.49 15.43
N LYS A 983 64.00 -19.09 16.58
CA LYS A 983 63.32 -19.26 17.88
C LYS A 983 62.01 -18.45 17.90
N ALA A 984 62.07 -17.19 17.48
CA ALA A 984 60.91 -16.31 17.39
C ALA A 984 59.84 -16.85 16.42
N HIS A 985 60.26 -17.43 15.29
CA HIS A 985 59.35 -17.97 14.27
C HIS A 985 58.59 -19.21 14.76
N HIS A 986 59.28 -20.16 15.41
CA HIS A 986 58.67 -21.43 15.84
C HIS A 986 57.94 -21.34 17.20
N GLY A 987 57.45 -20.15 17.59
CA GLY A 987 56.68 -19.96 18.82
C GLY A 987 57.47 -20.20 20.11
N ARG A 988 58.81 -20.27 20.05
CA ARG A 988 59.68 -20.47 21.23
C ARG A 988 60.03 -19.15 21.91
N ARG A 989 59.05 -18.24 21.98
CA ARG A 989 59.19 -16.88 22.54
C ARG A 989 59.73 -16.89 23.97
N GLN A 990 59.30 -17.87 24.78
CA GLN A 990 59.74 -17.99 26.18
C GLN A 990 61.20 -18.46 26.33
N GLU A 991 61.81 -19.02 25.29
CA GLU A 991 63.22 -19.44 25.27
C GLU A 991 64.17 -18.32 24.81
N ILE A 992 63.63 -17.18 24.36
CA ILE A 992 64.41 -16.00 23.98
C ILE A 992 64.80 -15.25 25.24
N ARG A 993 66.12 -15.10 25.43
CA ARG A 993 66.72 -14.38 26.56
C ARG A 993 67.18 -12.98 26.15
N ALA A 994 67.16 -12.03 27.07
CA ALA A 994 67.63 -10.67 26.85
C ALA A 994 69.10 -10.63 26.39
N ALA A 995 69.93 -11.55 26.89
CA ALA A 995 71.31 -11.72 26.43
C ALA A 995 71.41 -12.18 24.96
N ASP A 996 70.53 -13.08 24.50
CA ASP A 996 70.47 -13.56 23.11
C ASP A 996 70.17 -12.38 22.16
N VAL A 997 69.25 -11.50 22.58
CA VAL A 997 68.86 -10.30 21.82
C VAL A 997 69.95 -9.23 21.88
N ALA A 998 70.57 -9.01 23.04
CA ALA A 998 71.68 -8.06 23.21
C ALA A 998 72.87 -8.39 22.30
N GLN A 999 73.19 -9.69 22.13
CA GLN A 999 74.24 -10.15 21.22
C GLN A 999 73.93 -9.80 19.75
N CYS A 1000 72.65 -9.73 19.39
CA CYS A 1000 72.18 -9.57 18.01
C CYS A 1000 71.71 -8.15 17.66
N ALA A 1001 71.56 -7.25 18.65
CA ALA A 1001 70.79 -6.01 18.49
C ALA A 1001 71.31 -5.05 17.40
N ASN A 1002 72.64 -4.92 17.28
CA ASN A 1002 73.27 -4.08 16.24
C ASN A 1002 73.04 -4.69 14.86
N ASP A 1003 73.31 -5.99 14.70
CA ASP A 1003 73.09 -6.71 13.44
C ASP A 1003 71.63 -6.64 13.00
N LEU A 1004 70.68 -6.81 13.93
CA LEU A 1004 69.25 -6.67 13.65
C LEU A 1004 68.92 -5.25 13.14
N SER A 1005 69.53 -4.21 13.72
CA SER A 1005 69.31 -2.83 13.29
C SER A 1005 69.81 -2.57 11.87
N GLU A 1006 71.02 -3.04 11.56
CA GLU A 1006 71.58 -2.94 10.19
C GLU A 1006 70.73 -3.72 9.18
N LEU A 1007 70.23 -4.89 9.55
CA LEU A 1007 69.35 -5.69 8.70
C LEU A 1007 67.99 -5.03 8.47
N LEU A 1008 67.40 -4.37 9.47
CA LEU A 1008 66.14 -3.61 9.32
C LEU A 1008 66.28 -2.52 8.25
N GLU A 1009 67.36 -1.72 8.32
CA GLU A 1009 67.65 -0.69 7.32
C GLU A 1009 67.85 -1.29 5.91
N LEU A 1010 68.59 -2.39 5.81
CA LEU A 1010 68.85 -3.04 4.52
C LEU A 1010 67.57 -3.62 3.90
N VAL A 1011 66.70 -4.24 4.70
CA VAL A 1011 65.42 -4.79 4.22
C VAL A 1011 64.48 -3.68 3.77
N GLU A 1012 64.42 -2.57 4.49
CA GLU A 1012 63.60 -1.41 4.09
C GLU A 1012 64.11 -0.80 2.78
N GLN A 1013 65.43 -0.61 2.64
CA GLN A 1013 66.05 -0.15 1.39
C GLN A 1013 65.79 -1.11 0.21
N MET A 1014 65.84 -2.42 0.46
CA MET A 1014 65.50 -3.43 -0.55
C MET A 1014 64.02 -3.33 -0.96
N TYR A 1015 63.12 -3.14 0.01
CA TYR A 1015 61.68 -3.01 -0.25
C TYR A 1015 61.35 -1.74 -1.05
N GLU A 1016 62.03 -0.64 -0.74
CA GLU A 1016 62.00 0.60 -1.52
C GLU A 1016 62.46 0.39 -2.96
N GLU A 1017 63.58 -0.31 -3.16
CA GLU A 1017 64.10 -0.58 -4.51
C GLU A 1017 63.19 -1.51 -5.30
N CYS A 1018 62.66 -2.58 -4.67
CA CYS A 1018 61.65 -3.47 -5.26
C CYS A 1018 60.47 -2.67 -5.81
N TYR A 1019 59.95 -1.74 -5.02
CA TYR A 1019 58.82 -0.92 -5.42
C TYR A 1019 59.15 0.06 -6.53
N ARG A 1020 60.28 0.77 -6.43
CA ARG A 1020 60.77 1.67 -7.49
C ARG A 1020 60.97 0.92 -8.80
N TRP A 1021 61.44 -0.32 -8.73
CA TRP A 1021 61.61 -1.18 -9.90
C TRP A 1021 60.26 -1.60 -10.49
N ARG A 1022 59.31 -2.11 -9.68
CA ARG A 1022 57.96 -2.48 -10.12
C ARG A 1022 57.19 -1.32 -10.77
N ARG A 1023 57.39 -0.08 -10.29
CA ARG A 1023 56.81 1.13 -10.91
C ARG A 1023 57.47 1.55 -12.22
N ARG A 1024 58.78 1.31 -12.39
CA ARG A 1024 59.53 1.66 -13.61
C ARG A 1024 59.30 0.66 -14.73
N ASN A 1025 59.21 -0.63 -14.40
CA ASN A 1025 59.08 -1.74 -15.33
C ASN A 1025 57.79 -2.51 -15.04
N ALA A 1026 56.63 -1.87 -15.16
CA ALA A 1026 55.36 -2.60 -15.08
C ALA A 1026 55.41 -3.73 -16.12
N PRO A 1027 55.16 -5.00 -15.73
CA PRO A 1027 55.26 -6.12 -16.65
C PRO A 1027 54.27 -5.89 -17.80
N THR A 1028 54.82 -5.75 -19.01
CA THR A 1028 54.08 -5.93 -20.26
C THR A 1028 53.89 -7.44 -20.42
N ASP A 1029 52.63 -7.87 -20.52
CA ASP A 1029 52.17 -9.26 -20.70
C ASP A 1029 53.28 -10.30 -20.87
N GLN A 1030 53.58 -11.04 -19.79
CA GLN A 1030 54.36 -12.26 -19.90
C GLN A 1030 53.52 -13.48 -19.51
N SER A 1031 53.52 -14.40 -20.46
CA SER A 1031 52.88 -15.71 -20.55
C SER A 1031 52.39 -16.38 -19.27
N VAL A 1032 51.12 -16.77 -19.35
CA VAL A 1032 50.37 -17.75 -18.56
C VAL A 1032 51.29 -18.84 -17.98
N THR A 1033 51.40 -18.88 -16.65
CA THR A 1033 51.91 -20.04 -15.93
C THR A 1033 50.80 -20.55 -15.01
N GLU A 1034 50.45 -21.82 -15.12
CA GLU A 1034 49.34 -22.45 -14.39
C GLU A 1034 49.44 -22.27 -12.86
N ALA A 1035 48.29 -21.98 -12.26
CA ALA A 1035 48.10 -21.79 -10.83
C ALA A 1035 47.99 -23.12 -10.08
N PRO A 1036 48.77 -23.38 -9.02
CA PRO A 1036 48.50 -24.49 -8.12
C PRO A 1036 47.37 -24.18 -7.11
N PRO A 1037 46.72 -25.21 -6.53
CA PRO A 1037 45.64 -25.06 -5.56
C PRO A 1037 46.12 -24.50 -4.20
N ALA A 1038 45.20 -23.88 -3.46
CA ALA A 1038 45.44 -23.27 -2.15
C ALA A 1038 45.92 -24.29 -1.11
N VAL A 1039 46.96 -23.93 -0.36
CA VAL A 1039 47.53 -24.73 0.73
C VAL A 1039 46.55 -24.75 1.92
N ALA A 1040 46.26 -25.93 2.46
CA ALA A 1040 45.43 -26.10 3.65
C ALA A 1040 46.12 -25.52 4.90
N ALA A 1041 45.38 -24.74 5.69
CA ALA A 1041 45.87 -24.13 6.92
C ALA A 1041 46.22 -25.19 7.98
N MET A 1042 47.42 -25.12 8.54
CA MET A 1042 47.70 -25.69 9.86
C MET A 1042 47.28 -24.68 10.94
N SER A 1043 46.61 -25.19 11.98
CA SER A 1043 46.19 -24.43 13.15
C SER A 1043 47.42 -23.93 13.93
N HIS A 1044 47.63 -22.61 13.97
CA HIS A 1044 48.44 -22.00 15.02
C HIS A 1044 47.57 -21.82 16.26
N SER A 1045 47.88 -22.59 17.31
CA SER A 1045 47.41 -22.32 18.67
C SER A 1045 48.09 -21.06 19.21
N ALA A 1046 47.31 -20.26 19.95
CA ALA A 1046 47.67 -19.04 20.65
C ALA A 1046 49.02 -19.07 21.39
#